data_AF-A0ABD2IZQ3-F1
#
_entry.id   AF-A0ABD2IZQ3-F1
#
_cell.length_a   1.000
_cell.length_b   1.000
_cell.length_c   1.000
_cell.angle_alpha   90.00
_cell.angle_beta   90.00
_cell.angle_gamma   90.00
#
_symmetry.space_group_name_H-M   'P 1'
#
loop_
_entity.id
_entity.type
_entity.pdbx_description
1 polymer ?
#
loop_
_entity_poly.entity_id
_entity_poly.type
_entity_poly.pdbx_seq_one_letter_code
_entity_poly.pdbx_strand_id
1 'polypeptide(L)'
;MRLIFEEDDEKSPMLRGEYSAAESDGRRDGEGMPAGVGKLQAKDDEAQRQRRGANFGGNPPIGGENIRREGFEMFDFDGVASNAKSARRFGRLIRRRFLLLLLCSACVAFILLAILIIFVLLRSMQKFEEGTESEAMGKTQSERFMLLYERIMRFRTNVVLTADSMISKMPADELARAEAAGILPIGSEPNEGFSSKINGTDGSFGRKGKGPTENFTNSHGFYRHEWHDAKCAMKCEKNDVSIPPLLVISLDGFRREYLSRNIVQTLHRMGECGAQADFLFPSFPSRTFPNHHTIATGLWPGVHGVVDNVVFDAQISAELEQMSNVKNAAFYGGEPIWSLAVRQHKRVFCLFWPGCSFNITGYNPTLDLPYNSSFPYSKRADKIVEWLSLPAIDRPSLIMAYFDQPDNVGHYHTSEKQMELELVYLESVLDYLFNSLRGEGILDCVNLIILSDHGMQRLNKRFYFNDLIGPTKSSGVIATSGVIGHIYLPNGTNSDDFKDQLVDKLACYENTKFHLFDRKQLPKRYHYGRLRRVGDLVFDGRPGVSFDVSPSESFNLTSDHGYDYRFEQMHAIFFARGPNIRKGVRTEPFQNVELFNLFIDLLRLPQNVPNNGTLGLLDPLILNMDLHRPPFFPFDPDSHPLGECAADQSNPRQFTQCEGGKTETTECEQKIRDAQRKIDECRKNQMHPLNAIFYTKLANLCVINLCPALLLMPNSDEKEGPTVLYESLSAADFYEFSGGASSSQCPFFDKSIGKKCQNQTKNTSNGTVWKSITASRNNNVYSSPSDFVPLLFPMFDFFADGPFTYLQNLTENYVRLFGRIVSLTGTIIDEDFDGIGDQRQKQRNKNKSVGNSSKMPTHFFRILFRCEDDLWHLNGINCKWTNATRVLAFVLPNVQRDLNCLRADEYLLVNTARVRDIELLTDVQFFAERMWYPTEDQLQWRTNISTELWH
;
A
#
# COMPACT_ATOMS: atom_id res chain seq x y z
N MET A 1 -28.57 1.31 0.95
CA MET A 1 -29.39 2.38 1.58
C MET A 1 -28.65 2.88 2.83
N ARG A 2 -29.14 3.94 3.50
CA ARG A 2 -28.63 4.47 4.78
C ARG A 2 -28.72 3.41 5.91
N LEU A 3 -28.04 3.47 7.07
CA LEU A 3 -26.88 4.25 7.60
C LEU A 3 -26.49 3.57 8.92
N ILE A 4 -25.22 3.67 9.36
CA ILE A 4 -24.88 3.74 10.80
C ILE A 4 -23.80 4.82 10.96
N PHE A 5 -24.06 5.74 11.88
CA PHE A 5 -23.18 6.77 12.47
C PHE A 5 -23.76 6.95 13.88
N GLU A 6 -22.95 6.95 14.93
CA GLU A 6 -23.39 7.36 16.26
C GLU A 6 -22.19 7.85 17.08
N GLU A 7 -22.40 8.92 17.84
CA GLU A 7 -21.56 9.44 18.92
C GLU A 7 -22.42 9.43 20.19
N ASP A 8 -21.81 9.23 21.36
CA ASP A 8 -22.48 9.31 22.67
C ASP A 8 -23.04 10.74 22.93
N ASP A 9 -24.11 10.98 23.69
CA ASP A 9 -24.13 10.75 25.15
C ASP A 9 -25.54 10.83 25.82
N GLU A 10 -25.61 10.38 27.09
CA GLU A 10 -26.72 10.33 28.07
C GLU A 10 -27.91 11.34 27.93
N LYS A 11 -29.20 10.96 28.04
CA LYS A 11 -29.88 10.41 29.25
C LYS A 11 -31.34 9.93 29.04
N SER A 12 -31.72 8.92 29.84
CA SER A 12 -33.05 8.25 30.04
C SER A 12 -34.18 9.15 30.62
N PRO A 13 -35.48 8.72 30.70
CA PRO A 13 -36.00 7.34 30.62
C PRO A 13 -37.27 7.05 29.77
N MET A 14 -37.64 5.76 29.76
CA MET A 14 -38.82 5.14 29.13
C MET A 14 -40.19 5.65 29.61
N LEU A 15 -41.23 5.52 28.77
CA LEU A 15 -42.29 4.50 28.98
C LEU A 15 -43.18 4.23 27.73
N ARG A 16 -44.07 3.23 27.83
CA ARG A 16 -44.95 2.68 26.78
C ARG A 16 -46.43 3.11 26.96
N GLY A 17 -47.25 2.89 25.93
CA GLY A 17 -48.71 3.01 25.92
C GLY A 17 -49.15 3.75 24.64
N GLU A 18 -49.68 3.15 23.58
CA GLU A 18 -50.85 2.25 23.45
C GLU A 18 -52.16 2.85 24.00
N TYR A 19 -53.14 2.99 23.11
CA TYR A 19 -54.46 3.56 23.37
C TYR A 19 -55.47 2.47 23.82
N SER A 20 -56.06 2.63 25.00
CA SER A 20 -57.44 2.21 25.27
C SER A 20 -58.01 2.94 26.49
N ALA A 21 -59.32 3.17 26.49
CA ALA A 21 -60.10 3.82 27.55
C ALA A 21 -60.04 3.06 28.91
N ALA A 22 -60.42 3.62 30.07
CA ALA A 22 -61.51 4.59 30.28
C ALA A 22 -61.47 5.43 31.60
N GLU A 23 -62.24 6.52 31.57
CA GLU A 23 -63.03 7.19 32.64
C GLU A 23 -62.46 7.55 34.04
N SER A 24 -62.61 8.85 34.35
CA SER A 24 -62.94 9.44 35.68
C SER A 24 -61.89 9.39 36.82
N ASP A 25 -61.85 10.30 37.79
CA ASP A 25 -62.23 11.72 37.92
C ASP A 25 -61.47 12.28 39.16
N GLY A 26 -61.36 13.61 39.31
CA GLY A 26 -61.01 14.23 40.59
C GLY A 26 -59.57 14.75 40.75
N ARG A 27 -59.42 16.09 40.56
CA ARG A 27 -59.07 17.09 41.60
C ARG A 27 -58.28 16.58 42.85
N ARG A 28 -57.28 17.30 43.40
CA ARG A 28 -56.79 18.69 43.21
C ARG A 28 -55.52 18.89 44.07
N ASP A 29 -54.75 19.95 43.78
CA ASP A 29 -53.88 20.78 44.66
C ASP A 29 -52.85 20.07 45.62
N GLY A 30 -51.66 20.60 45.91
CA GLY A 30 -50.95 21.80 45.44
C GLY A 30 -49.74 22.15 46.34
N GLU A 31 -48.76 22.89 45.77
CA GLU A 31 -47.67 23.64 46.47
C GLU A 31 -46.62 22.84 47.31
N GLY A 32 -45.51 23.50 47.72
CA GLY A 32 -44.61 22.98 48.79
C GLY A 32 -43.09 22.86 48.56
N MET A 33 -42.40 23.91 48.09
CA MET A 33 -40.92 24.07 48.24
C MET A 33 -40.56 24.63 49.65
N PRO A 34 -39.28 24.72 50.13
CA PRO A 34 -37.98 24.22 49.63
C PRO A 34 -37.06 23.59 50.74
N ALA A 35 -35.73 23.68 50.58
CA ALA A 35 -34.60 23.27 51.44
C ALA A 35 -34.61 23.77 52.93
N GLY A 36 -33.77 23.27 53.87
CA GLY A 36 -32.75 22.19 53.85
C GLY A 36 -31.72 22.31 55.01
N VAL A 37 -30.78 21.35 55.13
CA VAL A 37 -29.61 21.29 56.06
C VAL A 37 -29.89 21.18 57.58
N GLY A 38 -29.44 20.09 58.25
CA GLY A 38 -29.46 20.01 59.74
C GLY A 38 -29.00 18.67 60.37
N LYS A 39 -28.01 18.72 61.27
CA LYS A 39 -27.21 17.64 61.89
C LYS A 39 -27.82 16.94 63.15
N LEU A 40 -27.34 15.70 63.44
CA LEU A 40 -27.23 15.00 64.78
C LEU A 40 -28.54 14.47 65.45
N GLN A 41 -28.57 13.47 66.37
CA GLN A 41 -27.63 12.38 66.80
C GLN A 41 -28.29 11.35 67.77
N ALA A 42 -28.08 10.04 67.55
CA ALA A 42 -28.12 8.91 68.53
C ALA A 42 -27.47 7.66 67.85
N LYS A 43 -26.53 6.87 68.42
CA LYS A 43 -26.48 6.05 69.68
C LYS A 43 -27.35 4.77 69.59
N ASP A 44 -26.95 3.53 69.95
CA ASP A 44 -25.73 2.81 70.44
C ASP A 44 -26.00 1.28 70.17
N ASP A 45 -25.19 0.24 70.47
CA ASP A 45 -23.81 -0.25 70.14
C ASP A 45 -23.93 -1.83 70.13
N GLU A 46 -23.00 -2.80 70.05
CA GLU A 46 -21.53 -3.01 69.99
C GLU A 46 -21.25 -4.05 68.85
N ALA A 47 -20.07 -4.38 68.29
CA ALA A 47 -18.68 -4.65 68.75
C ALA A 47 -18.41 -6.10 69.26
N GLN A 48 -17.26 -6.77 69.03
CA GLN A 48 -16.11 -6.54 68.12
C GLN A 48 -15.16 -7.78 68.03
N ARG A 49 -14.58 -8.07 66.83
CA ARG A 49 -13.16 -8.52 66.60
C ARG A 49 -12.68 -9.89 67.18
N GLN A 50 -11.47 -10.47 66.91
CA GLN A 50 -10.43 -10.29 65.86
C GLN A 50 -9.54 -11.56 65.65
N ARG A 51 -9.03 -11.74 64.41
CA ARG A 51 -7.66 -12.11 63.95
C ARG A 51 -6.76 -13.17 64.67
N ARG A 52 -6.03 -13.92 63.81
CA ARG A 52 -4.68 -14.56 63.96
C ARG A 52 -4.56 -15.89 64.75
N GLY A 53 -4.02 -16.91 64.06
CA GLY A 53 -2.64 -17.34 64.35
C GLY A 53 -2.36 -18.79 64.82
N ALA A 54 -1.91 -19.63 63.86
CA ALA A 54 -0.87 -20.67 64.00
C ALA A 54 -1.06 -21.97 64.82
N ASN A 55 -0.50 -23.05 64.23
CA ASN A 55 0.25 -24.18 64.84
C ASN A 55 -0.43 -25.46 65.40
N PHE A 56 0.05 -26.59 64.85
CA PHE A 56 0.31 -27.93 65.42
C PHE A 56 -0.77 -28.69 66.24
N GLY A 57 -1.39 -29.69 65.57
CA GLY A 57 -1.04 -31.11 65.77
C GLY A 57 -1.57 -31.88 66.99
N GLY A 58 -2.39 -32.93 66.75
CA GLY A 58 -2.77 -33.92 67.76
C GLY A 58 -3.62 -35.08 67.22
N ASN A 59 -3.08 -36.31 67.26
CA ASN A 59 -3.77 -37.60 67.06
C ASN A 59 -3.99 -38.29 68.42
N PRO A 60 -4.77 -39.40 68.54
CA PRO A 60 -5.97 -39.83 67.82
C PRO A 60 -7.12 -40.14 68.85
N PRO A 61 -8.13 -40.99 68.52
CA PRO A 61 -8.11 -42.31 69.19
C PRO A 61 -8.66 -43.54 68.40
N ILE A 62 -7.91 -44.65 68.48
CA ILE A 62 -8.29 -46.00 68.97
C ILE A 62 -9.58 -46.72 68.44
N GLY A 63 -9.42 -47.97 67.96
CA GLY A 63 -10.19 -49.12 68.49
C GLY A 63 -10.77 -50.18 67.52
N GLY A 64 -10.39 -51.46 67.70
CA GLY A 64 -11.08 -52.68 67.17
C GLY A 64 -10.62 -53.14 65.77
N GLU A 65 -9.94 -54.26 65.49
CA GLU A 65 -10.00 -55.68 65.95
C GLU A 65 -11.15 -56.52 65.33
N ASN A 66 -10.99 -57.78 64.85
CA ASN A 66 -9.79 -58.63 64.68
C ASN A 66 -10.01 -59.90 63.78
N ILE A 67 -8.96 -60.33 63.05
CA ILE A 67 -8.40 -61.72 62.88
C ILE A 67 -9.36 -62.91 62.48
N ARG A 68 -9.10 -63.69 61.39
CA ARG A 68 -8.24 -64.93 61.27
C ARG A 68 -8.16 -65.38 59.77
N ARG A 69 -7.00 -65.78 59.18
CA ARG A 69 -6.40 -67.16 59.01
C ARG A 69 -7.20 -68.13 58.08
N GLU A 70 -6.64 -69.06 57.27
CA GLU A 70 -5.24 -69.56 57.06
C GLU A 70 -5.06 -70.39 55.75
N GLY A 71 -3.82 -70.49 55.21
CA GLY A 71 -3.31 -71.56 54.31
C GLY A 71 -3.72 -71.57 52.81
N PHE A 72 -3.10 -72.34 51.90
CA PHE A 72 -1.78 -73.04 51.90
C PHE A 72 -1.42 -73.50 50.45
N GLU A 73 -0.13 -73.46 50.04
CA GLU A 73 0.57 -74.11 48.87
C GLU A 73 -0.08 -74.13 47.45
N MET A 74 0.63 -74.26 46.31
CA MET A 74 1.74 -75.16 45.94
C MET A 74 2.58 -74.62 44.75
N PHE A 75 3.75 -75.20 44.48
CA PHE A 75 4.64 -74.92 43.35
C PHE A 75 4.25 -75.66 42.05
N ASP A 76 4.70 -75.14 40.90
CA ASP A 76 5.46 -75.97 39.94
C ASP A 76 6.52 -75.11 39.19
N PHE A 77 7.46 -75.76 38.48
CA PHE A 77 8.68 -75.16 37.91
C PHE A 77 8.91 -75.64 36.48
N ASP A 78 9.14 -74.72 35.53
CA ASP A 78 9.81 -75.07 34.27
C ASP A 78 10.69 -73.91 33.75
N GLY A 79 11.72 -74.22 32.96
CA GLY A 79 12.94 -73.40 32.89
C GLY A 79 13.49 -73.02 31.51
N VAL A 80 14.78 -72.67 31.50
CA VAL A 80 15.65 -72.53 30.31
C VAL A 80 15.31 -71.40 29.31
N ALA A 81 15.35 -70.15 29.77
CA ALA A 81 15.41 -68.96 28.87
C ALA A 81 16.34 -67.82 29.35
N SER A 82 17.21 -68.08 30.34
CA SER A 82 17.79 -67.06 31.22
C SER A 82 19.29 -66.78 31.05
N ASN A 83 19.85 -66.84 29.84
CA ASN A 83 21.23 -66.37 29.59
C ASN A 83 21.37 -65.33 28.45
N ALA A 84 20.62 -65.43 27.36
CA ALA A 84 20.69 -64.46 26.26
C ALA A 84 20.25 -63.02 26.63
N LYS A 85 19.34 -62.88 27.62
CA LYS A 85 18.78 -61.58 28.03
C LYS A 85 19.76 -60.73 28.86
N SER A 86 20.67 -61.34 29.62
CA SER A 86 21.62 -60.60 30.47
C SER A 86 22.74 -59.95 29.65
N ALA A 87 23.40 -60.72 28.78
CA ALA A 87 24.41 -60.19 27.84
C ALA A 87 23.84 -59.07 26.94
N ARG A 88 22.61 -59.21 26.45
CA ARG A 88 21.90 -58.18 25.67
C ARG A 88 21.44 -56.96 26.48
N ARG A 89 21.47 -56.99 27.82
CA ARG A 89 21.34 -55.80 28.68
C ARG A 89 22.70 -55.15 28.90
N PHE A 90 23.72 -55.91 29.27
CA PHE A 90 25.07 -55.40 29.55
C PHE A 90 25.69 -54.70 28.32
N GLY A 91 25.62 -55.33 27.15
CA GLY A 91 26.09 -54.75 25.88
C GLY A 91 25.33 -53.47 25.45
N ARG A 92 24.04 -53.35 25.79
CA ARG A 92 23.27 -52.10 25.56
C ARG A 92 23.63 -51.01 26.56
N LEU A 93 23.96 -51.36 27.81
CA LEU A 93 24.45 -50.40 28.80
C LEU A 93 25.82 -49.83 28.40
N ILE A 94 26.72 -50.69 27.90
CA ILE A 94 28.04 -50.28 27.38
C ILE A 94 27.87 -49.41 26.14
N ARG A 95 27.07 -49.81 25.14
CA ARG A 95 26.81 -48.98 23.95
C ARG A 95 26.21 -47.62 24.29
N ARG A 96 25.25 -47.54 25.23
CA ARG A 96 24.69 -46.25 25.69
C ARG A 96 25.73 -45.38 26.38
N ARG A 97 26.59 -45.93 27.25
CA ARG A 97 27.70 -45.16 27.85
C ARG A 97 28.72 -44.70 26.82
N PHE A 98 29.03 -45.53 25.82
CA PHE A 98 29.96 -45.18 24.74
C PHE A 98 29.39 -44.08 23.81
N LEU A 99 28.09 -44.14 23.49
CA LEU A 99 27.41 -43.10 22.72
C LEU A 99 27.31 -41.78 23.51
N LEU A 100 27.03 -41.84 24.82
CA LEU A 100 27.03 -40.65 25.67
C LEU A 100 28.43 -40.04 25.79
N LEU A 101 29.48 -40.86 25.92
CA LEU A 101 30.87 -40.40 25.91
C LEU A 101 31.26 -39.78 24.55
N LEU A 102 30.80 -40.35 23.43
CA LEU A 102 30.99 -39.76 22.11
C LEU A 102 30.29 -38.40 21.99
N LEU A 103 29.02 -38.29 22.41
CA LEU A 103 28.28 -37.03 22.42
C LEU A 103 28.92 -35.98 23.35
N CYS A 104 29.32 -36.36 24.57
CA CYS A 104 30.09 -35.48 25.45
C CYS A 104 31.43 -35.07 24.83
N SER A 105 32.15 -35.97 24.15
CA SER A 105 33.39 -35.63 23.45
C SER A 105 33.16 -34.68 22.27
N ALA A 106 32.03 -34.80 21.57
CA ALA A 106 31.62 -33.89 20.50
C ALA A 106 31.25 -32.52 21.06
N CYS A 107 30.47 -32.44 22.15
CA CYS A 107 30.17 -31.18 22.83
C CYS A 107 31.44 -30.51 23.39
N VAL A 108 32.36 -31.28 23.98
CA VAL A 108 33.66 -30.76 24.43
C VAL A 108 34.51 -30.28 23.25
N ALA A 109 34.51 -30.99 22.11
CA ALA A 109 35.18 -30.55 20.89
C ALA A 109 34.55 -29.27 20.30
N PHE A 110 33.22 -29.14 20.32
CA PHE A 110 32.52 -27.91 19.93
C PHE A 110 32.83 -26.74 20.86
N ILE A 111 32.86 -26.95 22.18
CA ILE A 111 33.21 -25.93 23.17
C ILE A 111 34.68 -25.52 23.01
N LEU A 112 35.60 -26.48 22.83
CA LEU A 112 37.02 -26.20 22.56
C LEU A 112 37.21 -25.46 21.22
N LEU A 113 36.45 -25.82 20.17
CA LEU A 113 36.46 -25.11 18.89
C LEU A 113 35.93 -23.69 19.01
N ALA A 114 34.84 -23.47 19.76
CA ALA A 114 34.31 -22.15 20.04
C ALA A 114 35.30 -21.30 20.86
N ILE A 115 35.93 -21.87 21.89
CA ILE A 115 37.00 -21.22 22.65
C ILE A 115 38.20 -20.89 21.75
N LEU A 116 38.59 -21.80 20.83
CA LEU A 116 39.68 -21.55 19.88
C LEU A 116 39.33 -20.41 18.92
N ILE A 117 38.10 -20.35 18.41
CA ILE A 117 37.59 -19.26 17.56
C ILE A 117 37.60 -17.93 18.32
N ILE A 118 37.08 -17.91 19.57
CA ILE A 118 37.10 -16.72 20.43
C ILE A 118 38.55 -16.28 20.71
N PHE A 119 39.47 -17.21 20.99
CA PHE A 119 40.88 -16.89 21.24
C PHE A 119 41.61 -16.36 19.99
N VAL A 120 41.26 -16.87 18.80
CA VAL A 120 41.74 -16.35 17.51
C VAL A 120 41.18 -14.95 17.24
N LEU A 121 39.89 -14.72 17.48
CA LEU A 121 39.27 -13.39 17.35
C LEU A 121 39.91 -12.38 18.30
N LEU A 122 40.06 -12.72 19.59
CA LEU A 122 40.72 -11.86 20.58
C LEU A 122 42.17 -11.55 20.20
N ARG A 123 42.95 -12.53 19.73
CA ARG A 123 44.31 -12.27 19.21
C ARG A 123 44.31 -11.42 17.93
N SER A 124 43.27 -11.52 17.10
CA SER A 124 43.13 -10.70 15.89
C SER A 124 42.80 -9.24 16.23
N MET A 125 41.98 -9.02 17.26
CA MET A 125 41.67 -7.68 17.77
C MET A 125 42.86 -7.07 18.50
N GLN A 126 43.57 -7.83 19.33
CA GLN A 126 44.76 -7.35 20.06
C GLN A 126 45.89 -6.93 19.10
N LYS A 127 46.04 -7.61 17.96
CA LYS A 127 46.93 -7.21 16.85
C LYS A 127 46.45 -5.99 16.05
N PHE A 128 45.24 -5.49 16.29
CA PHE A 128 44.70 -4.29 15.65
C PHE A 128 44.97 -3.03 16.49
N GLU A 129 45.19 -3.18 17.80
CA GLU A 129 45.61 -2.09 18.70
C GLU A 129 47.13 -1.85 18.66
N GLU A 130 47.95 -2.90 18.51
CA GLU A 130 49.41 -2.81 18.30
C GLU A 130 49.75 -2.45 16.83
N GLY A 131 49.26 -1.30 16.37
CA GLY A 131 49.22 -0.94 14.95
C GLY A 131 50.58 -0.78 14.26
N THR A 132 50.92 -1.72 13.35
CA THR A 132 51.85 -1.53 12.23
C THR A 132 51.51 -2.45 11.04
N GLU A 133 51.89 -2.01 9.83
CA GLU A 133 51.80 -2.70 8.53
C GLU A 133 50.44 -2.74 7.78
N SER A 134 50.55 -2.91 6.46
CA SER A 134 49.68 -2.26 5.45
C SER A 134 48.36 -2.95 5.05
N GLU A 135 47.49 -2.17 4.38
CA GLU A 135 46.18 -2.55 3.79
C GLU A 135 46.20 -3.86 2.97
N ALA A 136 47.34 -4.23 2.37
CA ALA A 136 47.48 -5.45 1.58
C ALA A 136 47.12 -6.72 2.39
N MET A 137 47.41 -6.76 3.69
CA MET A 137 47.12 -7.94 4.51
C MET A 137 45.63 -8.02 4.90
N GLY A 138 44.91 -6.90 4.95
CA GLY A 138 43.49 -6.84 5.31
C GLY A 138 42.60 -7.63 4.36
N LYS A 139 42.86 -7.56 3.05
CA LYS A 139 42.16 -8.41 2.05
C LYS A 139 42.36 -9.89 2.33
N THR A 140 43.60 -10.34 2.51
CA THR A 140 43.88 -11.76 2.79
C THR A 140 43.34 -12.27 4.13
N GLN A 141 43.14 -11.40 5.14
CA GLN A 141 42.45 -11.79 6.37
C GLN A 141 40.93 -11.85 6.18
N SER A 142 40.33 -10.90 5.45
CA SER A 142 38.91 -10.94 5.07
C SER A 142 38.59 -12.19 4.24
N GLU A 143 39.39 -12.50 3.22
CA GLU A 143 39.26 -13.73 2.40
C GLU A 143 39.37 -15.01 3.24
N ARG A 144 40.27 -15.04 4.23
CA ARG A 144 40.40 -16.19 5.16
C ARG A 144 39.23 -16.30 6.13
N PHE A 145 38.69 -15.17 6.60
CA PHE A 145 37.47 -15.14 7.41
C PHE A 145 36.25 -15.60 6.60
N MET A 146 36.11 -15.13 5.35
CA MET A 146 35.05 -15.56 4.44
C MET A 146 35.17 -17.05 4.08
N LEU A 147 36.37 -17.57 3.82
CA LEU A 147 36.61 -19.01 3.63
C LEU A 147 36.29 -19.83 4.89
N LEU A 148 36.51 -19.29 6.09
CA LEU A 148 36.13 -19.94 7.33
C LEU A 148 34.60 -19.90 7.54
N TYR A 149 33.95 -18.76 7.27
CA TYR A 149 32.51 -18.57 7.35
C TYR A 149 31.77 -19.47 6.35
N GLU A 150 32.21 -19.52 5.08
CA GLU A 150 31.70 -20.48 4.10
C GLU A 150 31.88 -21.92 4.56
N ARG A 151 33.03 -22.28 5.14
CA ARG A 151 33.24 -23.65 5.67
C ARG A 151 32.31 -23.94 6.83
N ILE A 152 32.06 -22.98 7.73
CA ILE A 152 31.11 -23.12 8.84
C ILE A 152 29.67 -23.24 8.32
N MET A 153 29.27 -22.45 7.33
CA MET A 153 27.91 -22.51 6.75
C MET A 153 27.70 -23.78 5.93
N ARG A 154 28.66 -24.19 5.08
CA ARG A 154 28.64 -25.49 4.40
C ARG A 154 28.62 -26.66 5.40
N PHE A 155 29.37 -26.57 6.50
CA PHE A 155 29.35 -27.57 7.58
C PHE A 155 27.99 -27.59 8.28
N ARG A 156 27.39 -26.44 8.60
CA ARG A 156 26.03 -26.34 9.16
C ARG A 156 25.00 -27.00 8.25
N THR A 157 24.96 -26.63 6.96
CA THR A 157 24.02 -27.21 5.99
C THR A 157 24.22 -28.72 5.83
N ASN A 158 25.48 -29.18 5.69
CA ASN A 158 25.77 -30.61 5.60
C ASN A 158 25.44 -31.37 6.89
N VAL A 159 25.65 -30.79 8.07
CA VAL A 159 25.30 -31.41 9.36
C VAL A 159 23.79 -31.51 9.53
N VAL A 160 23.01 -30.49 9.13
CA VAL A 160 21.54 -30.56 9.11
C VAL A 160 21.07 -31.68 8.18
N LEU A 161 21.48 -31.67 6.90
CA LEU A 161 21.11 -32.69 5.92
C LEU A 161 21.55 -34.11 6.34
N THR A 162 22.69 -34.25 7.01
CA THR A 162 23.17 -35.54 7.52
C THR A 162 22.40 -35.98 8.77
N ALA A 163 22.03 -35.06 9.66
CA ALA A 163 21.21 -35.34 10.83
C ALA A 163 19.79 -35.76 10.40
N ASP A 164 19.16 -35.04 9.49
CA ASP A 164 17.85 -35.38 8.92
C ASP A 164 17.89 -36.75 8.22
N SER A 165 18.97 -37.04 7.46
CA SER A 165 19.19 -38.37 6.87
C SER A 165 19.50 -39.49 7.90
N MET A 166 19.82 -39.17 9.15
CA MET A 166 19.97 -40.16 10.23
C MET A 166 18.66 -40.32 11.03
N ILE A 167 17.95 -39.23 11.30
CA ILE A 167 16.64 -39.21 11.97
C ILE A 167 15.60 -39.97 11.13
N SER A 168 15.55 -39.72 9.81
CA SER A 168 14.70 -40.46 8.85
C SER A 168 15.02 -41.97 8.72
N LYS A 169 16.03 -42.47 9.44
CA LYS A 169 16.41 -43.90 9.48
C LYS A 169 16.36 -44.47 10.91
N MET A 170 15.88 -43.71 11.89
CA MET A 170 15.65 -44.20 13.25
C MET A 170 14.34 -44.98 13.35
N PRO A 171 14.31 -46.15 14.02
CA PRO A 171 13.06 -46.81 14.38
C PRO A 171 12.20 -45.91 15.29
N ALA A 172 10.88 -45.92 15.09
CA ALA A 172 9.94 -45.08 15.84
C ALA A 172 10.06 -45.25 17.38
N ASP A 173 10.44 -46.44 17.87
CA ASP A 173 10.63 -46.69 19.30
C ASP A 173 11.97 -46.18 19.87
N GLU A 174 12.95 -45.83 19.02
CA GLU A 174 14.11 -45.04 19.44
C GLU A 174 13.87 -43.54 19.27
N LEU A 175 13.12 -43.15 18.23
CA LEU A 175 12.74 -41.75 17.96
C LEU A 175 11.90 -41.16 19.10
N ALA A 176 10.79 -41.79 19.48
CA ALA A 176 9.95 -41.38 20.60
C ALA A 176 10.68 -41.40 21.96
N ARG A 177 11.76 -42.18 22.10
CA ARG A 177 12.62 -42.17 23.31
C ARG A 177 13.68 -41.08 23.29
N ALA A 178 14.07 -40.58 22.12
CA ALA A 178 14.94 -39.42 21.99
C ALA A 178 14.16 -38.13 22.29
N GLU A 179 12.92 -38.01 21.79
CA GLU A 179 12.00 -36.93 22.13
C GLU A 179 11.67 -36.90 23.63
N ALA A 180 11.26 -38.04 24.21
CA ALA A 180 11.00 -38.15 25.65
C ALA A 180 12.25 -37.97 26.54
N ALA A 181 13.44 -37.89 25.96
CA ALA A 181 14.69 -37.56 26.65
C ALA A 181 15.19 -36.13 26.35
N GLY A 182 14.45 -35.32 25.57
CA GLY A 182 14.84 -33.97 25.18
C GLY A 182 16.01 -33.90 24.20
N ILE A 183 16.30 -34.99 23.48
CA ILE A 183 17.43 -35.11 22.53
C ILE A 183 17.00 -34.69 21.11
N LEU A 184 15.72 -34.80 20.78
CA LEU A 184 15.11 -34.35 19.53
C LEU A 184 13.83 -33.53 19.80
N PRO A 185 13.41 -32.64 18.88
CA PRO A 185 12.14 -31.93 18.98
C PRO A 185 10.95 -32.90 18.93
N ILE A 186 9.93 -32.63 19.74
CA ILE A 186 8.68 -33.41 19.79
C ILE A 186 7.91 -33.21 18.47
N GLY A 187 7.59 -34.30 17.78
CA GLY A 187 6.93 -34.31 16.47
C GLY A 187 7.86 -34.68 15.31
N SER A 188 8.89 -35.50 15.56
CA SER A 188 9.78 -36.05 14.54
C SER A 188 9.20 -37.33 13.93
N GLU A 189 9.02 -37.41 12.60
CA GLU A 189 8.46 -38.60 11.93
C GLU A 189 9.49 -39.35 11.04
N PRO A 190 9.41 -40.70 10.96
CA PRO A 190 10.23 -41.51 10.05
C PRO A 190 9.50 -41.82 8.74
N ASN A 191 10.00 -41.31 7.61
CA ASN A 191 9.45 -41.62 6.28
C ASN A 191 9.72 -43.09 5.87
N GLU A 192 8.67 -43.84 5.52
CA GLU A 192 8.83 -45.14 4.86
C GLU A 192 9.30 -44.97 3.40
N GLY A 193 10.19 -45.87 2.97
CA GLY A 193 11.10 -45.60 1.85
C GLY A 193 10.59 -45.92 0.45
N PHE A 194 10.77 -44.99 -0.48
CA PHE A 194 10.65 -45.24 -1.92
C PHE A 194 11.88 -45.99 -2.44
N SER A 195 11.68 -47.13 -3.11
CA SER A 195 12.76 -47.97 -3.63
C SER A 195 12.93 -47.82 -5.15
N SER A 196 14.01 -47.19 -5.59
CA SER A 196 14.45 -47.18 -6.99
C SER A 196 15.70 -48.04 -7.18
N LYS A 197 15.60 -49.08 -8.03
CA LYS A 197 16.73 -49.96 -8.36
C LYS A 197 17.61 -49.31 -9.43
N ILE A 198 18.81 -48.91 -9.05
CA ILE A 198 19.84 -48.48 -10.01
C ILE A 198 20.50 -49.74 -10.60
N ASN A 199 20.06 -50.15 -11.79
CA ASN A 199 20.83 -51.07 -12.64
C ASN A 199 21.82 -50.25 -13.48
N GLY A 200 23.12 -50.39 -13.21
CA GLY A 200 24.17 -49.84 -14.06
C GLY A 200 24.55 -50.79 -15.20
N THR A 201 24.73 -50.25 -16.41
CA THR A 201 25.43 -50.90 -17.53
C THR A 201 26.14 -49.83 -18.35
N ASP A 202 27.41 -50.06 -18.69
CA ASP A 202 28.19 -49.19 -19.56
C ASP A 202 27.72 -49.24 -21.02
N GLY A 203 27.85 -48.12 -21.74
CA GLY A 203 27.58 -48.02 -23.18
C GLY A 203 28.22 -46.77 -23.75
N SER A 204 29.16 -46.92 -24.69
CA SER A 204 30.06 -45.84 -25.12
C SER A 204 29.87 -45.39 -26.58
N PHE A 205 30.31 -44.16 -26.85
CA PHE A 205 30.54 -43.52 -28.17
C PHE A 205 29.32 -43.11 -29.05
N GLY A 206 29.30 -41.81 -29.38
CA GLY A 206 28.53 -41.19 -30.47
C GLY A 206 28.89 -39.69 -30.54
N ARG A 207 29.16 -39.09 -31.71
CA ARG A 207 29.80 -37.76 -31.80
C ARG A 207 29.35 -36.91 -33.00
N LYS A 208 29.13 -35.60 -32.72
CA LYS A 208 28.95 -34.44 -33.64
C LYS A 208 27.55 -34.18 -34.23
N GLY A 209 27.07 -32.95 -34.04
CA GLY A 209 25.96 -32.32 -34.77
C GLY A 209 25.64 -30.91 -34.22
N LYS A 210 26.19 -29.85 -34.84
CA LYS A 210 25.90 -28.42 -34.51
C LYS A 210 24.42 -28.13 -34.84
N GLY A 211 23.66 -27.22 -34.21
CA GLY A 211 23.91 -26.12 -33.25
C GLY A 211 23.15 -24.85 -33.73
N PRO A 212 23.08 -23.72 -32.99
CA PRO A 212 23.37 -23.48 -31.57
C PRO A 212 22.09 -23.18 -30.74
N THR A 213 22.12 -23.51 -29.45
CA THR A 213 21.32 -22.83 -28.42
C THR A 213 22.29 -22.14 -27.47
N GLU A 214 22.05 -20.88 -27.13
CA GLU A 214 22.88 -20.18 -26.14
C GLU A 214 22.56 -20.74 -24.75
N ASN A 215 23.43 -21.62 -24.27
CA ASN A 215 23.34 -22.13 -22.91
C ASN A 215 23.65 -21.00 -21.94
N PHE A 216 22.65 -20.59 -21.14
CA PHE A 216 22.86 -19.73 -19.97
C PHE A 216 23.86 -20.38 -19.01
N THR A 217 25.14 -20.02 -19.12
CA THR A 217 26.18 -20.51 -18.21
C THR A 217 26.02 -19.84 -16.86
N ASN A 218 25.40 -20.57 -15.92
CA ASN A 218 25.21 -20.13 -14.54
C ASN A 218 26.56 -19.71 -13.93
N SER A 219 26.77 -18.39 -13.78
CA SER A 219 28.03 -17.80 -13.34
C SER A 219 28.33 -18.07 -11.86
N HIS A 220 27.31 -18.48 -11.10
CA HIS A 220 27.38 -18.79 -9.68
C HIS A 220 27.24 -20.31 -9.48
N GLY A 221 28.29 -21.06 -9.83
CA GLY A 221 28.34 -22.53 -9.86
C GLY A 221 28.29 -23.24 -8.50
N PHE A 222 27.45 -22.77 -7.57
CA PHE A 222 27.29 -23.29 -6.21
C PHE A 222 25.96 -24.03 -5.98
N TYR A 223 24.97 -23.82 -6.85
CA TYR A 223 23.62 -24.37 -6.70
C TYR A 223 23.20 -25.15 -7.95
N ARG A 224 22.61 -26.31 -7.74
CA ARG A 224 21.91 -27.05 -8.78
C ARG A 224 20.43 -26.68 -8.70
N HIS A 225 20.00 -25.79 -9.59
CA HIS A 225 18.60 -25.47 -9.83
C HIS A 225 17.94 -26.70 -10.47
N GLU A 226 16.94 -27.31 -9.80
CA GLU A 226 16.26 -28.53 -10.22
C GLU A 226 14.81 -28.27 -10.68
N TRP A 227 14.24 -27.11 -10.35
CA TRP A 227 12.95 -26.65 -10.87
C TRP A 227 13.08 -26.05 -12.28
N HIS A 228 13.07 -26.91 -13.30
CA HIS A 228 12.93 -26.47 -14.70
C HIS A 228 11.65 -27.05 -15.33
N ASP A 229 10.51 -26.37 -15.17
CA ASP A 229 9.29 -26.67 -15.92
C ASP A 229 9.45 -26.26 -17.39
N ALA A 230 10.03 -27.16 -18.20
CA ALA A 230 10.29 -26.94 -19.62
C ALA A 230 9.01 -26.73 -20.46
N LYS A 231 7.85 -27.20 -19.97
CA LYS A 231 6.57 -27.12 -20.71
C LYS A 231 5.77 -25.87 -20.33
N CYS A 232 6.01 -25.34 -19.12
CA CYS A 232 5.13 -24.37 -18.48
C CYS A 232 3.70 -24.90 -18.47
N ALA A 233 3.50 -26.05 -17.81
CA ALA A 233 2.20 -26.66 -17.62
C ALA A 233 1.43 -25.86 -16.56
N MET A 234 0.15 -25.58 -16.81
CA MET A 234 -0.71 -24.85 -15.86
C MET A 234 -2.15 -25.39 -15.95
N LYS A 235 -2.28 -26.71 -15.98
CA LYS A 235 -3.58 -27.39 -15.97
C LYS A 235 -3.59 -28.41 -14.85
N CYS A 236 -4.54 -28.26 -13.94
CA CYS A 236 -4.70 -29.21 -12.86
C CYS A 236 -5.16 -30.58 -13.38
N GLU A 237 -4.47 -31.64 -12.94
CA GLU A 237 -4.84 -33.04 -13.20
C GLU A 237 -5.48 -33.71 -11.96
N LYS A 238 -5.52 -33.04 -10.80
CA LYS A 238 -6.17 -33.51 -9.57
C LYS A 238 -7.69 -33.27 -9.59
N ASN A 239 -8.45 -34.36 -9.62
CA ASN A 239 -9.92 -34.33 -9.62
C ASN A 239 -10.55 -33.77 -8.32
N ASP A 240 -9.79 -33.70 -7.23
CA ASP A 240 -10.24 -33.13 -5.95
C ASP A 240 -10.04 -31.61 -5.84
N VAL A 241 -9.61 -30.94 -6.92
CA VAL A 241 -9.46 -29.48 -7.00
C VAL A 241 -10.48 -28.90 -7.99
N SER A 242 -11.70 -28.67 -7.51
CA SER A 242 -12.78 -28.05 -8.31
C SER A 242 -12.68 -26.53 -8.42
N ILE A 243 -12.03 -25.90 -7.45
CA ILE A 243 -11.61 -24.48 -7.46
C ILE A 243 -10.15 -24.45 -7.04
N PRO A 244 -9.22 -23.96 -7.90
CA PRO A 244 -7.82 -23.79 -7.56
C PRO A 244 -7.63 -22.87 -6.34
N PRO A 245 -6.91 -23.28 -5.28
CA PRO A 245 -6.57 -22.40 -4.17
C PRO A 245 -5.73 -21.20 -4.64
N LEU A 246 -5.79 -20.10 -3.90
CA LEU A 246 -4.89 -18.96 -4.03
C LEU A 246 -3.81 -19.04 -2.95
N LEU A 247 -2.54 -18.93 -3.36
CA LEU A 247 -1.37 -18.83 -2.49
C LEU A 247 -0.67 -17.51 -2.80
N VAL A 248 -0.69 -16.57 -1.85
CA VAL A 248 0.03 -15.30 -1.94
C VAL A 248 1.25 -15.37 -1.04
N ILE A 249 2.43 -15.14 -1.60
CA ILE A 249 3.70 -15.08 -0.87
C ILE A 249 4.26 -13.66 -1.00
N SER A 250 4.51 -13.00 0.13
CA SER A 250 5.28 -11.76 0.19
C SER A 250 6.73 -12.04 0.57
N LEU A 251 7.66 -11.46 -0.20
CA LEU A 251 9.09 -11.38 0.10
C LEU A 251 9.38 -9.92 0.50
N ASP A 252 9.44 -9.66 1.81
CA ASP A 252 9.57 -8.32 2.38
C ASP A 252 10.77 -7.56 1.80
N GLY A 253 10.57 -6.31 1.39
CA GLY A 253 11.64 -5.47 0.86
C GLY A 253 12.34 -5.98 -0.40
N PHE A 254 11.77 -6.96 -1.13
CA PHE A 254 12.32 -7.43 -2.40
C PHE A 254 12.17 -6.34 -3.47
N ARG A 255 13.14 -5.44 -3.52
CA ARG A 255 13.27 -4.39 -4.52
C ARG A 255 13.39 -4.99 -5.92
N ARG A 256 12.65 -4.41 -6.87
CA ARG A 256 12.62 -4.77 -8.29
C ARG A 256 13.99 -4.93 -8.95
N GLU A 257 14.96 -4.11 -8.54
CA GLU A 257 16.33 -4.13 -9.05
C GLU A 257 16.99 -5.51 -8.88
N TYR A 258 16.75 -6.20 -7.76
CA TYR A 258 17.44 -7.45 -7.41
C TYR A 258 17.25 -8.57 -8.46
N LEU A 259 16.17 -8.53 -9.26
CA LEU A 259 15.96 -9.44 -10.39
C LEU A 259 17.04 -9.28 -11.49
N SER A 260 17.57 -8.07 -11.68
CA SER A 260 18.61 -7.74 -12.68
C SER A 260 19.94 -8.44 -12.39
N ARG A 261 20.19 -8.79 -11.13
CA ARG A 261 21.36 -9.56 -10.67
C ARG A 261 21.36 -11.00 -11.18
N ASN A 262 20.24 -11.45 -11.77
CA ASN A 262 20.06 -12.77 -12.39
C ASN A 262 20.33 -13.96 -11.43
N ILE A 263 20.05 -13.77 -10.15
CA ILE A 263 20.23 -14.80 -9.10
C ILE A 263 18.95 -15.65 -8.94
N VAL A 264 17.79 -15.00 -8.81
CA VAL A 264 16.52 -15.67 -8.45
C VAL A 264 15.80 -16.19 -9.70
N GLN A 265 16.36 -17.25 -10.28
CA GLN A 265 15.88 -17.91 -11.51
C GLN A 265 14.45 -18.45 -11.40
N THR A 266 14.03 -18.89 -10.22
CA THR A 266 12.67 -19.41 -10.00
C THR A 266 11.61 -18.33 -10.24
N LEU A 267 11.87 -17.06 -9.93
CA LEU A 267 10.95 -15.96 -10.25
C LEU A 267 10.93 -15.64 -11.75
N HIS A 268 12.09 -15.60 -12.41
CA HIS A 268 12.17 -15.40 -13.86
C HIS A 268 11.37 -16.47 -14.61
N ARG A 269 11.60 -17.76 -14.30
CA ARG A 269 10.89 -18.87 -14.94
C ARG A 269 9.41 -18.96 -14.53
N MET A 270 9.04 -18.50 -13.35
CA MET A 270 7.62 -18.31 -12.98
C MET A 270 6.94 -17.28 -13.90
N GLY A 271 7.59 -16.13 -14.14
CA GLY A 271 7.08 -15.08 -15.04
C GLY A 271 7.04 -15.46 -16.51
N GLU A 272 7.96 -16.31 -16.99
CA GLU A 272 7.89 -16.91 -18.34
C GLU A 272 6.71 -17.90 -18.49
N CYS A 273 6.43 -18.69 -17.44
CA CYS A 273 5.39 -19.70 -17.48
C CYS A 273 3.97 -19.15 -17.26
N GLY A 274 3.83 -18.11 -16.44
CA GLY A 274 2.57 -17.45 -16.11
C GLY A 274 2.58 -15.99 -16.55
N ALA A 275 2.51 -15.08 -15.59
CA ALA A 275 2.49 -13.65 -15.80
C ALA A 275 3.37 -12.88 -14.80
N GLN A 276 3.74 -11.65 -15.15
CA GLN A 276 4.55 -10.74 -14.32
C GLN A 276 4.20 -9.28 -14.62
N ALA A 277 4.44 -8.39 -13.66
CA ALA A 277 4.41 -6.94 -13.90
C ALA A 277 5.82 -6.45 -14.27
N ASP A 278 5.91 -5.32 -14.98
CA ASP A 278 7.19 -4.65 -15.15
C ASP A 278 7.78 -4.19 -13.82
N PHE A 279 6.93 -3.71 -12.92
CA PHE A 279 7.13 -3.64 -11.46
C PHE A 279 5.80 -3.31 -10.75
N LEU A 280 5.80 -3.37 -9.42
CA LEU A 280 4.67 -2.99 -8.57
C LEU A 280 4.97 -1.68 -7.86
N PHE A 281 4.08 -0.69 -7.95
CA PHE A 281 4.13 0.51 -7.12
C PHE A 281 3.54 0.21 -5.73
N PRO A 282 4.23 0.52 -4.62
CA PRO A 282 3.62 0.53 -3.30
C PRO A 282 2.63 1.69 -3.09
N SER A 283 1.87 1.61 -2.01
CA SER A 283 1.21 2.75 -1.35
C SER A 283 2.25 3.72 -0.77
N PHE A 284 1.84 4.97 -0.51
CA PHE A 284 2.59 5.87 0.36
C PHE A 284 2.08 5.78 1.81
N PRO A 285 2.96 5.69 2.83
CA PRO A 285 4.40 5.47 2.72
C PRO A 285 4.70 4.02 2.28
N SER A 286 5.85 3.80 1.64
CA SER A 286 6.31 2.47 1.18
C SER A 286 6.87 1.59 2.32
N ARG A 287 6.05 1.44 3.38
CA ARG A 287 6.33 0.75 4.65
C ARG A 287 5.59 -0.58 4.78
N THR A 288 6.14 -1.50 5.57
CA THR A 288 5.74 -2.91 5.66
C THR A 288 4.27 -3.12 6.01
N PHE A 289 3.84 -2.61 7.17
CA PHE A 289 2.47 -2.78 7.67
C PHE A 289 1.43 -2.05 6.80
N PRO A 290 1.65 -0.79 6.39
CA PRO A 290 0.76 -0.12 5.43
C PRO A 290 0.58 -0.90 4.13
N ASN A 291 1.66 -1.43 3.54
CA ASN A 291 1.57 -2.09 2.22
C ASN A 291 1.03 -3.51 2.29
N HIS A 292 1.41 -4.32 3.29
CA HIS A 292 0.78 -5.63 3.50
C HIS A 292 -0.72 -5.52 3.82
N HIS A 293 -1.16 -4.45 4.50
CA HIS A 293 -2.59 -4.21 4.76
C HIS A 293 -3.31 -3.60 3.54
N THR A 294 -2.65 -2.78 2.72
CA THR A 294 -3.17 -2.36 1.39
C THR A 294 -3.43 -3.58 0.52
N ILE A 295 -2.44 -4.45 0.35
CA ILE A 295 -2.53 -5.69 -0.45
C ILE A 295 -3.69 -6.58 0.06
N ALA A 296 -3.90 -6.62 1.38
CA ALA A 296 -4.96 -7.40 2.00
C ALA A 296 -6.37 -6.81 1.84
N THR A 297 -6.54 -5.50 1.64
CA THR A 297 -7.84 -4.80 1.72
C THR A 297 -8.24 -4.04 0.45
N GLY A 298 -7.29 -3.76 -0.45
CA GLY A 298 -7.49 -2.87 -1.59
C GLY A 298 -7.75 -1.42 -1.18
N LEU A 299 -7.31 -0.99 0.00
CA LEU A 299 -7.50 0.37 0.53
C LEU A 299 -6.16 1.08 0.74
N TRP A 300 -6.16 2.41 0.67
CA TRP A 300 -4.96 3.21 0.96
C TRP A 300 -4.64 3.29 2.46
N PRO A 301 -3.38 3.59 2.85
CA PRO A 301 -3.00 3.85 4.24
C PRO A 301 -3.82 4.94 4.94
N GLY A 302 -4.13 6.04 4.23
CA GLY A 302 -5.04 7.09 4.70
C GLY A 302 -6.53 6.69 4.74
N VAL A 303 -6.88 5.44 4.41
CA VAL A 303 -8.26 4.91 4.46
C VAL A 303 -8.35 3.73 5.43
N HIS A 304 -7.39 2.80 5.43
CA HIS A 304 -7.40 1.60 6.27
C HIS A 304 -6.74 1.74 7.65
N GLY A 305 -6.34 2.96 8.04
CA GLY A 305 -5.90 3.27 9.41
C GLY A 305 -4.44 2.94 9.74
N VAL A 306 -3.88 1.89 9.13
CA VAL A 306 -2.46 1.53 9.22
C VAL A 306 -1.64 2.50 8.36
N VAL A 307 -1.17 3.60 8.95
CA VAL A 307 -0.49 4.69 8.22
C VAL A 307 1.03 4.51 8.13
N ASP A 308 1.67 3.86 9.11
CA ASP A 308 3.11 3.60 9.16
C ASP A 308 3.38 2.31 9.97
N ASN A 309 4.64 1.88 10.05
CA ASN A 309 5.09 0.82 10.98
C ASN A 309 5.06 1.28 12.46
N VAL A 310 5.12 2.60 12.71
CA VAL A 310 4.98 3.21 14.04
C VAL A 310 3.85 4.26 14.01
N VAL A 311 2.80 4.08 14.80
CA VAL A 311 1.59 4.90 14.74
C VAL A 311 1.29 5.60 16.07
N PHE A 312 0.64 6.76 15.99
CA PHE A 312 0.03 7.44 17.12
C PHE A 312 -1.46 7.70 16.84
N ASP A 313 -2.30 7.45 17.84
CA ASP A 313 -3.70 7.86 17.84
C ASP A 313 -4.17 8.03 19.29
N ALA A 314 -4.28 9.28 19.74
CA ALA A 314 -4.64 9.63 21.12
C ALA A 314 -6.04 9.13 21.56
N GLN A 315 -6.89 8.66 20.63
CA GLN A 315 -8.17 8.03 20.95
C GLN A 315 -8.06 6.51 21.19
N ILE A 316 -6.88 5.91 20.95
CA ILE A 316 -6.67 4.45 20.92
C ILE A 316 -5.50 4.02 21.81
N SER A 317 -4.43 4.81 21.87
CA SER A 317 -3.30 4.65 22.80
C SER A 317 -2.74 6.01 23.22
N ALA A 318 -2.22 6.10 24.44
CA ALA A 318 -1.54 7.30 24.94
C ALA A 318 -0.06 7.38 24.50
N GLU A 319 0.46 6.31 23.88
CA GLU A 319 1.87 6.15 23.50
C GLU A 319 2.01 5.86 22.00
N LEU A 320 3.26 5.85 21.51
CA LEU A 320 3.59 5.42 20.15
C LEU A 320 3.55 3.89 20.05
N GLU A 321 2.71 3.37 19.17
CA GLU A 321 2.50 1.92 19.00
C GLU A 321 3.34 1.38 17.82
N GLN A 322 4.13 0.35 18.10
CA GLN A 322 4.85 -0.43 17.09
C GLN A 322 3.90 -1.47 16.49
N MET A 323 3.61 -1.40 15.19
CA MET A 323 2.59 -2.24 14.56
C MET A 323 2.91 -3.75 14.61
N SER A 324 4.18 -4.13 14.80
CA SER A 324 4.59 -5.53 15.04
C SER A 324 4.18 -6.08 16.43
N ASN A 325 3.94 -5.19 17.40
CA ASN A 325 3.75 -5.50 18.81
C ASN A 325 2.39 -5.03 19.35
N VAL A 326 1.67 -4.21 18.57
CA VAL A 326 0.38 -3.60 18.92
C VAL A 326 -0.66 -4.68 19.24
N LYS A 327 -1.55 -4.38 20.20
CA LYS A 327 -2.61 -5.31 20.65
C LYS A 327 -4.02 -4.81 20.38
N ASN A 328 -4.19 -3.52 20.10
CA ASN A 328 -5.49 -2.92 19.85
C ASN A 328 -5.85 -3.04 18.36
N ALA A 329 -6.91 -3.79 18.06
CA ALA A 329 -7.39 -3.98 16.69
C ALA A 329 -7.84 -2.68 16.01
N ALA A 330 -8.20 -1.64 16.78
CA ALA A 330 -8.71 -0.36 16.25
C ALA A 330 -7.69 0.42 15.40
N PHE A 331 -6.41 0.02 15.39
CA PHE A 331 -5.44 0.56 14.42
C PHE A 331 -5.67 0.06 12.98
N TYR A 332 -6.34 -1.08 12.79
CA TYR A 332 -6.65 -1.66 11.48
C TYR A 332 -8.11 -1.42 11.09
N GLY A 333 -8.35 -0.96 9.86
CA GLY A 333 -9.68 -0.82 9.25
C GLY A 333 -9.81 -1.59 7.93
N GLY A 334 -11.03 -1.57 7.37
CA GLY A 334 -11.36 -2.27 6.12
C GLY A 334 -11.80 -3.73 6.31
N GLU A 335 -12.29 -4.36 5.24
CA GLU A 335 -12.54 -5.81 5.19
C GLU A 335 -11.38 -6.50 4.45
N PRO A 336 -10.45 -7.18 5.14
CA PRO A 336 -9.35 -7.87 4.49
C PRO A 336 -9.81 -9.17 3.81
N ILE A 337 -9.04 -9.60 2.81
CA ILE A 337 -9.38 -10.72 1.92
C ILE A 337 -9.63 -12.04 2.65
N TRP A 338 -8.98 -12.28 3.79
CA TRP A 338 -9.23 -13.45 4.64
C TRP A 338 -10.62 -13.40 5.30
N SER A 339 -11.03 -12.23 5.79
CA SER A 339 -12.38 -12.02 6.36
C SER A 339 -13.45 -12.24 5.31
N LEU A 340 -13.30 -11.60 4.14
CA LEU A 340 -14.22 -11.76 3.01
C LEU A 340 -14.34 -13.23 2.58
N ALA A 341 -13.23 -13.96 2.51
CA ALA A 341 -13.22 -15.37 2.16
C ALA A 341 -13.89 -16.27 3.21
N VAL A 342 -13.63 -16.07 4.51
CA VAL A 342 -14.28 -16.83 5.60
C VAL A 342 -15.77 -16.51 5.69
N ARG A 343 -16.17 -15.25 5.47
CA ARG A 343 -17.58 -14.83 5.33
C ARG A 343 -18.27 -15.46 4.12
N GLN A 344 -17.53 -16.03 3.18
CA GLN A 344 -18.05 -16.83 2.05
C GLN A 344 -17.76 -18.34 2.22
N HIS A 345 -17.64 -18.79 3.48
CA HIS A 345 -17.44 -20.19 3.88
C HIS A 345 -16.17 -20.87 3.32
N LYS A 346 -15.17 -20.10 2.89
CA LYS A 346 -13.87 -20.62 2.46
C LYS A 346 -12.93 -20.74 3.65
N ARG A 347 -12.08 -21.79 3.64
CA ARG A 347 -11.00 -21.91 4.63
C ARG A 347 -9.83 -21.01 4.24
N VAL A 348 -9.25 -20.31 5.22
CA VAL A 348 -8.12 -19.38 5.02
C VAL A 348 -7.07 -19.62 6.08
N PHE A 349 -5.83 -19.84 5.67
CA PHE A 349 -4.69 -20.01 6.58
C PHE A 349 -3.68 -18.86 6.41
N CYS A 350 -3.25 -18.26 7.52
CA CYS A 350 -2.22 -17.23 7.54
C CYS A 350 -0.91 -17.77 8.12
N LEU A 351 0.17 -17.58 7.36
CA LEU A 351 1.55 -17.83 7.75
C LEU A 351 2.24 -16.47 7.88
N PHE A 352 2.09 -15.87 9.06
CA PHE A 352 2.76 -14.63 9.49
C PHE A 352 2.35 -13.33 8.74
N TRP A 353 1.25 -13.33 7.97
CA TRP A 353 0.84 -12.13 7.23
C TRP A 353 0.46 -10.95 8.15
N PRO A 354 1.05 -9.75 8.01
CA PRO A 354 0.74 -8.59 8.84
C PRO A 354 -0.76 -8.26 8.91
N GLY A 355 -1.29 -8.10 10.12
CA GLY A 355 -2.71 -7.82 10.35
C GLY A 355 -3.64 -9.05 10.43
N CYS A 356 -3.22 -10.26 10.02
CA CYS A 356 -4.13 -11.40 9.93
C CYS A 356 -4.64 -11.94 11.29
N SER A 357 -3.91 -11.66 12.37
CA SER A 357 -4.28 -12.00 13.75
C SER A 357 -5.40 -11.13 14.35
N PHE A 358 -5.83 -10.05 13.68
CA PHE A 358 -6.78 -9.08 14.23
C PHE A 358 -8.22 -9.28 13.71
N ASN A 359 -9.16 -9.48 14.64
CA ASN A 359 -10.57 -9.67 14.31
C ASN A 359 -11.31 -8.35 14.03
N ILE A 360 -10.96 -7.68 12.93
CA ILE A 360 -11.48 -6.35 12.55
C ILE A 360 -12.97 -6.38 12.19
N THR A 361 -13.50 -7.55 11.81
CA THR A 361 -14.79 -7.68 11.09
C THR A 361 -15.74 -8.74 11.67
N GLY A 362 -15.31 -9.49 12.69
CA GLY A 362 -15.98 -10.71 13.16
C GLY A 362 -15.49 -12.00 12.49
N TYR A 363 -14.85 -11.93 11.32
CA TYR A 363 -14.42 -13.10 10.54
C TYR A 363 -12.89 -13.26 10.56
N ASN A 364 -12.40 -14.01 11.55
CA ASN A 364 -11.00 -14.44 11.64
C ASN A 364 -10.63 -15.46 10.55
N PRO A 365 -9.35 -15.58 10.17
CA PRO A 365 -8.86 -16.72 9.39
C PRO A 365 -9.15 -18.05 10.11
N THR A 366 -9.22 -19.15 9.36
CA THR A 366 -9.45 -20.51 9.88
C THR A 366 -8.24 -21.04 10.66
N LEU A 367 -7.03 -20.59 10.30
CA LEU A 367 -5.79 -20.80 11.02
C LEU A 367 -4.93 -19.55 10.87
N ASP A 368 -4.34 -19.10 11.97
CA ASP A 368 -3.28 -18.09 11.97
C ASP A 368 -2.13 -18.60 12.82
N LEU A 369 -0.90 -18.41 12.35
CA LEU A 369 0.30 -18.77 13.11
C LEU A 369 0.92 -17.49 13.70
N PRO A 370 1.04 -17.39 15.05
CA PRO A 370 1.68 -16.24 15.69
C PRO A 370 3.09 -15.99 15.16
N TYR A 371 3.42 -14.73 14.88
CA TYR A 371 4.66 -14.38 14.19
C TYR A 371 5.92 -14.90 14.90
N ASN A 372 6.80 -15.54 14.12
CA ASN A 372 8.08 -16.02 14.59
C ASN A 372 9.13 -15.89 13.46
N SER A 373 9.90 -14.79 13.46
CA SER A 373 11.00 -14.55 12.52
C SER A 373 12.03 -15.70 12.51
N SER A 374 12.27 -16.34 13.65
CA SER A 374 13.19 -17.48 13.78
C SER A 374 12.66 -18.79 13.17
N PHE A 375 11.44 -18.83 12.64
CA PHE A 375 10.88 -20.01 11.98
C PHE A 375 11.45 -20.17 10.55
N PRO A 376 12.23 -21.25 10.26
CA PRO A 376 13.03 -21.35 9.04
C PRO A 376 12.23 -21.34 7.73
N TYR A 377 12.81 -20.80 6.67
CA TYR A 377 12.10 -20.59 5.39
C TYR A 377 11.78 -21.90 4.65
N SER A 378 12.63 -22.92 4.77
CA SER A 378 12.28 -24.28 4.33
C SER A 378 11.08 -24.85 5.10
N LYS A 379 10.94 -24.54 6.39
CA LYS A 379 9.78 -24.94 7.21
C LYS A 379 8.53 -24.10 6.93
N ARG A 380 8.68 -22.84 6.48
CA ARG A 380 7.59 -22.04 5.89
C ARG A 380 7.10 -22.67 4.58
N ALA A 381 8.01 -23.10 3.70
CA ALA A 381 7.68 -23.84 2.49
C ALA A 381 7.02 -25.20 2.79
N ASP A 382 7.55 -25.98 3.75
CA ASP A 382 6.95 -27.25 4.17
C ASP A 382 5.48 -27.06 4.62
N LYS A 383 5.19 -26.01 5.41
CA LYS A 383 3.82 -25.72 5.86
C LYS A 383 2.87 -25.33 4.72
N ILE A 384 3.36 -24.61 3.71
CA ILE A 384 2.58 -24.30 2.50
C ILE A 384 2.22 -25.60 1.74
N VAL A 385 3.18 -26.52 1.59
CA VAL A 385 2.98 -27.81 0.92
C VAL A 385 2.04 -28.71 1.73
N GLU A 386 2.25 -28.84 3.05
CA GLU A 386 1.38 -29.56 3.98
C GLU A 386 -0.08 -29.11 3.87
N TRP A 387 -0.32 -27.80 3.97
CA TRP A 387 -1.66 -27.23 3.94
C TRP A 387 -2.37 -27.43 2.59
N LEU A 388 -1.66 -27.29 1.48
CA LEU A 388 -2.22 -27.57 0.15
C LEU A 388 -2.41 -29.08 -0.12
N SER A 389 -1.69 -29.95 0.60
CA SER A 389 -1.81 -31.41 0.48
C SER A 389 -2.97 -32.01 1.28
N LEU A 390 -3.56 -31.25 2.22
CA LEU A 390 -4.74 -31.67 3.00
C LEU A 390 -5.90 -32.17 2.11
N PRO A 391 -6.79 -33.03 2.64
CA PRO A 391 -8.03 -33.41 1.95
C PRO A 391 -8.88 -32.19 1.58
N ALA A 392 -9.61 -32.26 0.47
CA ALA A 392 -10.33 -31.11 -0.11
C ALA A 392 -11.36 -30.42 0.83
N ILE A 393 -11.81 -31.10 1.90
CA ILE A 393 -12.70 -30.52 2.92
C ILE A 393 -11.96 -29.70 4.00
N ASP A 394 -10.66 -29.92 4.18
CA ASP A 394 -9.79 -29.25 5.16
C ASP A 394 -8.76 -28.30 4.53
N ARG A 395 -8.42 -28.52 3.24
CA ARG A 395 -7.54 -27.67 2.44
C ARG A 395 -8.01 -26.21 2.41
N PRO A 396 -7.12 -25.22 2.61
CA PRO A 396 -7.46 -23.81 2.50
C PRO A 396 -7.77 -23.44 1.04
N SER A 397 -8.71 -22.51 0.84
CA SER A 397 -8.90 -21.84 -0.45
C SER A 397 -7.95 -20.65 -0.62
N LEU A 398 -7.47 -20.07 0.49
CA LEU A 398 -6.49 -18.98 0.51
C LEU A 398 -5.39 -19.27 1.52
N ILE A 399 -4.14 -19.11 1.11
CA ILE A 399 -2.97 -18.99 1.99
C ILE A 399 -2.34 -17.61 1.78
N MET A 400 -2.19 -16.85 2.86
CA MET A 400 -1.40 -15.62 2.90
C MET A 400 -0.10 -15.92 3.66
N ALA A 401 1.05 -15.82 3.01
CA ALA A 401 2.35 -16.20 3.56
C ALA A 401 3.39 -15.07 3.46
N TYR A 402 4.22 -14.93 4.50
CA TYR A 402 5.18 -13.84 4.66
C TYR A 402 6.60 -14.34 4.95
N PHE A 403 7.58 -13.72 4.28
CA PHE A 403 9.02 -13.96 4.43
C PHE A 403 9.73 -12.60 4.64
N ASP A 404 10.40 -12.47 5.77
CA ASP A 404 11.05 -11.25 6.32
C ASP A 404 12.40 -10.90 5.65
N GLN A 405 12.59 -11.31 4.40
CA GLN A 405 13.80 -11.13 3.60
C GLN A 405 13.42 -10.95 2.11
N PRO A 406 14.20 -10.16 1.33
CA PRO A 406 15.52 -9.63 1.66
C PRO A 406 15.56 -8.33 2.48
N ASP A 407 14.43 -7.82 2.98
CA ASP A 407 14.35 -6.58 3.79
C ASP A 407 15.38 -6.50 4.92
N ASN A 408 15.46 -7.53 5.78
CA ASN A 408 16.32 -7.51 6.95
C ASN A 408 17.80 -7.35 6.56
N VAL A 409 18.27 -8.08 5.54
CA VAL A 409 19.60 -7.89 4.96
C VAL A 409 19.70 -6.53 4.23
N GLY A 410 18.63 -6.05 3.60
CA GLY A 410 18.51 -4.70 3.06
C GLY A 410 18.85 -3.62 4.09
N HIS A 411 18.23 -3.66 5.28
CA HIS A 411 18.45 -2.71 6.37
C HIS A 411 19.89 -2.70 6.94
N TYR A 412 20.56 -3.85 7.00
CA TYR A 412 21.80 -4.02 7.79
C TYR A 412 23.05 -4.43 6.99
N HIS A 413 22.97 -4.69 5.68
CA HIS A 413 24.15 -5.10 4.90
C HIS A 413 25.22 -4.00 4.86
N THR A 414 26.48 -4.43 4.96
CA THR A 414 27.67 -3.59 4.78
C THR A 414 28.33 -3.82 3.43
N SER A 415 27.88 -4.82 2.65
CA SER A 415 28.34 -5.10 1.29
C SER A 415 27.26 -5.78 0.44
N GLU A 416 27.26 -5.51 -0.87
CA GLU A 416 26.36 -6.18 -1.84
C GLU A 416 26.46 -7.71 -1.81
N LYS A 417 27.63 -8.26 -1.43
CA LYS A 417 27.84 -9.71 -1.32
C LYS A 417 26.93 -10.37 -0.28
N GLN A 418 26.50 -9.64 0.76
CA GLN A 418 25.52 -10.15 1.72
C GLN A 418 24.12 -10.21 1.10
N MET A 419 23.72 -9.18 0.34
CA MET A 419 22.47 -9.18 -0.43
C MET A 419 22.45 -10.31 -1.48
N GLU A 420 23.54 -10.50 -2.23
CA GLU A 420 23.68 -11.62 -3.17
C GLU A 420 23.53 -13.00 -2.49
N LEU A 421 24.10 -13.18 -1.29
CA LEU A 421 23.99 -14.44 -0.53
C LEU A 421 22.57 -14.69 -0.01
N GLU A 422 21.84 -13.63 0.38
CA GLU A 422 20.43 -13.74 0.79
C GLU A 422 19.52 -14.06 -0.40
N LEU A 423 19.72 -13.39 -1.54
CA LEU A 423 19.00 -13.70 -2.80
C LEU A 423 19.26 -15.14 -3.26
N VAL A 424 20.49 -15.66 -3.08
CA VAL A 424 20.85 -17.05 -3.34
C VAL A 424 20.14 -18.02 -2.38
N TYR A 425 19.98 -17.65 -1.11
CA TYR A 425 19.22 -18.45 -0.15
C TYR A 425 17.72 -18.45 -0.48
N LEU A 426 17.14 -17.29 -0.82
CA LEU A 426 15.75 -17.17 -1.26
C LEU A 426 15.49 -18.01 -2.53
N GLU A 427 16.38 -17.97 -3.54
CA GLU A 427 16.27 -18.86 -4.70
C GLU A 427 16.25 -20.34 -4.29
N SER A 428 17.09 -20.76 -3.34
CA SER A 428 17.10 -22.16 -2.86
C SER A 428 15.81 -22.57 -2.11
N VAL A 429 15.14 -21.62 -1.46
CA VAL A 429 13.83 -21.83 -0.82
C VAL A 429 12.71 -21.91 -1.86
N LEU A 430 12.76 -21.06 -2.90
CA LEU A 430 11.77 -21.03 -3.97
C LEU A 430 11.89 -22.27 -4.87
N ASP A 431 13.08 -22.65 -5.32
CA ASP A 431 13.31 -23.91 -6.07
C ASP A 431 12.78 -25.11 -5.26
N TYR A 432 13.09 -25.18 -3.96
CA TYR A 432 12.57 -26.22 -3.06
C TYR A 432 11.03 -26.23 -2.99
N LEU A 433 10.39 -25.08 -2.76
CA LEU A 433 8.94 -24.96 -2.70
C LEU A 433 8.26 -25.42 -4.00
N PHE A 434 8.75 -24.94 -5.15
CA PHE A 434 8.22 -25.32 -6.45
C PHE A 434 8.47 -26.80 -6.75
N ASN A 435 9.61 -27.36 -6.33
CA ASN A 435 9.90 -28.78 -6.48
C ASN A 435 9.00 -29.67 -5.62
N SER A 436 8.74 -29.28 -4.37
CA SER A 436 7.82 -30.00 -3.48
C SER A 436 6.36 -29.91 -3.95
N LEU A 437 5.88 -28.72 -4.36
CA LEU A 437 4.56 -28.56 -4.98
C LEU A 437 4.43 -29.36 -6.29
N ARG A 438 5.51 -29.51 -7.06
CA ARG A 438 5.57 -30.35 -8.27
C ARG A 438 5.54 -31.84 -7.93
N GLY A 439 6.27 -32.27 -6.91
CA GLY A 439 6.29 -33.65 -6.43
C GLY A 439 4.91 -34.14 -5.97
N GLU A 440 4.19 -33.30 -5.24
CA GLU A 440 2.82 -33.57 -4.80
C GLU A 440 1.75 -33.40 -5.91
N GLY A 441 2.12 -32.98 -7.12
CA GLY A 441 1.17 -32.71 -8.20
C GLY A 441 0.20 -31.55 -7.89
N ILE A 442 0.63 -30.58 -7.09
CA ILE A 442 -0.14 -29.42 -6.64
C ILE A 442 0.19 -28.15 -7.45
N LEU A 443 1.43 -28.04 -7.97
CA LEU A 443 1.94 -26.82 -8.60
C LEU A 443 1.06 -26.28 -9.75
N ASP A 444 0.37 -27.16 -10.48
CA ASP A 444 -0.49 -26.79 -11.62
C ASP A 444 -1.98 -26.71 -11.23
N CYS A 445 -2.28 -26.89 -9.95
CA CYS A 445 -3.60 -26.84 -9.32
C CYS A 445 -3.78 -25.64 -8.37
N VAL A 446 -2.75 -24.83 -8.15
CA VAL A 446 -2.77 -23.63 -7.31
C VAL A 446 -2.57 -22.38 -8.18
N ASN A 447 -3.27 -21.29 -7.86
CA ASN A 447 -2.92 -19.96 -8.32
C ASN A 447 -1.88 -19.40 -7.33
N LEU A 448 -0.62 -19.42 -7.71
CA LEU A 448 0.49 -18.89 -6.94
C LEU A 448 0.77 -17.46 -7.38
N ILE A 449 0.84 -16.54 -6.42
CA ILE A 449 1.30 -15.17 -6.58
C ILE A 449 2.50 -14.98 -5.65
N ILE A 450 3.60 -14.44 -6.19
CA ILE A 450 4.76 -14.01 -5.40
C ILE A 450 4.99 -12.53 -5.69
N LEU A 451 5.07 -11.74 -4.62
CA LEU A 451 5.19 -10.29 -4.67
C LEU A 451 6.13 -9.76 -3.58
N SER A 452 6.35 -8.46 -3.59
CA SER A 452 6.84 -7.72 -2.43
C SER A 452 5.94 -6.51 -2.17
N ASP A 453 6.11 -5.94 -1.00
CA ASP A 453 5.34 -4.82 -0.48
C ASP A 453 6.04 -3.47 -0.66
N HIS A 454 7.38 -3.45 -0.72
CA HIS A 454 8.21 -2.30 -1.10
C HIS A 454 9.61 -2.71 -1.59
N GLY A 455 10.39 -1.71 -2.02
CA GLY A 455 11.83 -1.83 -2.23
C GLY A 455 12.66 -1.39 -1.01
N MET A 456 13.88 -0.89 -1.26
CA MET A 456 14.87 -0.53 -0.22
C MET A 456 15.85 0.54 -0.75
N GLN A 457 16.21 1.52 0.08
CA GLN A 457 17.11 2.63 -0.30
C GLN A 457 18.19 2.89 0.75
N ARG A 458 19.45 3.02 0.31
CA ARG A 458 20.60 3.25 1.18
C ARG A 458 20.58 4.63 1.83
N LEU A 459 20.80 4.69 3.14
CA LEU A 459 20.89 5.95 3.90
C LEU A 459 22.24 6.64 3.71
N ASN A 460 22.22 7.98 3.70
CA ASN A 460 23.39 8.85 3.54
C ASN A 460 23.37 10.10 4.44
N LYS A 461 22.19 10.55 4.90
CA LYS A 461 22.03 11.71 5.81
C LYS A 461 20.94 11.38 6.82
N ARG A 462 21.22 11.70 8.08
CA ARG A 462 20.29 11.56 9.20
C ARG A 462 20.09 12.94 9.84
N PHE A 463 18.85 13.26 10.19
CA PHE A 463 18.48 14.44 10.97
C PHE A 463 17.93 14.02 12.33
N TYR A 464 18.02 14.91 13.32
CA TYR A 464 17.47 14.68 14.65
C TYR A 464 16.39 15.72 14.97
N PHE A 465 15.20 15.28 15.39
CA PHE A 465 14.12 16.20 15.71
C PHE A 465 14.47 17.15 16.86
N ASN A 466 15.20 16.67 17.88
CA ASN A 466 15.65 17.54 18.97
C ASN A 466 16.53 18.72 18.50
N ASP A 467 17.29 18.55 17.41
CA ASP A 467 18.11 19.61 16.81
C ASP A 467 17.26 20.53 15.91
N LEU A 468 16.38 19.93 15.09
CA LEU A 468 15.50 20.64 14.15
C LEU A 468 14.45 21.49 14.86
N ILE A 469 13.79 20.96 15.91
CA ILE A 469 12.55 21.53 16.49
C ILE A 469 12.68 21.87 17.98
N GLY A 470 13.78 21.49 18.61
CA GLY A 470 13.96 21.56 20.07
C GLY A 470 13.50 20.26 20.78
N PRO A 471 13.77 20.10 22.08
CA PRO A 471 13.61 18.80 22.74
C PRO A 471 12.13 18.40 22.87
N THR A 472 11.73 17.42 22.06
CA THR A 472 10.31 17.03 21.85
C THR A 472 9.56 16.76 23.15
N LYS A 473 10.22 15.99 24.04
CA LYS A 473 9.71 15.54 25.34
C LYS A 473 9.40 16.68 26.32
N SER A 474 10.12 17.81 26.27
CA SER A 474 9.82 18.99 27.09
C SER A 474 8.75 19.90 26.49
N SER A 475 8.52 19.81 25.18
CA SER A 475 7.52 20.60 24.44
C SER A 475 6.17 19.89 24.31
N GLY A 476 6.03 18.66 24.82
CA GLY A 476 4.82 17.85 24.64
C GLY A 476 4.57 17.38 23.21
N VAL A 477 5.61 17.41 22.36
CA VAL A 477 5.54 17.03 20.95
C VAL A 477 5.89 15.55 20.81
N ILE A 478 5.11 14.81 20.01
CA ILE A 478 5.37 13.41 19.66
C ILE A 478 5.92 13.37 18.23
N ALA A 479 6.97 12.56 18.02
CA ALA A 479 7.67 12.44 16.74
C ALA A 479 7.94 10.96 16.39
N THR A 480 7.63 10.53 15.16
CA THR A 480 8.06 9.20 14.65
C THR A 480 9.43 9.27 13.99
N SER A 481 10.29 8.29 14.26
CA SER A 481 11.56 8.08 13.54
C SER A 481 11.34 7.23 12.28
N GLY A 482 12.18 7.42 11.26
CA GLY A 482 12.11 6.74 9.95
C GLY A 482 12.45 7.67 8.79
N VAL A 483 12.20 7.25 7.55
CA VAL A 483 12.34 8.13 6.37
C VAL A 483 11.16 9.10 6.19
N ILE A 484 9.98 8.71 6.68
CA ILE A 484 8.81 9.57 6.83
C ILE A 484 8.65 9.86 8.32
N GLY A 485 8.66 11.13 8.69
CA GLY A 485 8.50 11.59 10.07
C GLY A 485 7.16 12.28 10.28
N HIS A 486 6.39 11.85 11.27
CA HIS A 486 5.17 12.51 11.70
C HIS A 486 5.43 13.32 12.96
N ILE A 487 5.03 14.60 12.97
CA ILE A 487 4.99 15.43 14.16
C ILE A 487 3.53 15.62 14.58
N TYR A 488 3.23 15.26 15.83
CA TYR A 488 1.93 15.50 16.47
C TYR A 488 2.11 16.55 17.56
N LEU A 489 1.24 17.57 17.54
CA LEU A 489 1.32 18.71 18.45
C LEU A 489 0.41 18.51 19.68
N PRO A 490 0.78 19.07 20.84
CA PRO A 490 -0.07 18.99 22.03
C PRO A 490 -1.37 19.77 21.84
N ASN A 491 -2.51 19.17 22.21
CA ASN A 491 -3.81 19.84 22.18
C ASN A 491 -3.82 21.08 23.10
N GLY A 492 -4.15 22.25 22.56
CA GLY A 492 -4.29 23.48 23.34
C GLY A 492 -4.46 24.74 22.49
N THR A 493 -4.82 25.87 23.11
CA THR A 493 -5.07 27.15 22.43
C THR A 493 -3.87 27.72 21.69
N ASN A 494 -2.66 27.29 22.03
CA ASN A 494 -1.40 27.80 21.47
C ASN A 494 -0.79 26.81 20.46
N SER A 495 -1.54 25.76 20.07
CA SER A 495 -1.04 24.71 19.18
C SER A 495 -0.85 25.19 17.75
N ASP A 496 -1.77 26.01 17.22
CA ASP A 496 -1.64 26.67 15.93
C ASP A 496 -0.50 27.70 15.92
N ASP A 497 -0.39 28.57 16.94
CA ASP A 497 0.74 29.51 17.09
C ASP A 497 2.10 28.80 17.09
N PHE A 498 2.20 27.65 17.77
CA PHE A 498 3.41 26.83 17.80
C PHE A 498 3.67 26.12 16.47
N LYS A 499 2.61 25.69 15.77
CA LYS A 499 2.70 25.12 14.42
C LYS A 499 3.25 26.13 13.42
N ASP A 500 2.72 27.35 13.42
CA ASP A 500 3.16 28.40 12.50
C ASP A 500 4.61 28.83 12.79
N GLN A 501 5.00 28.96 14.07
CA GLN A 501 6.42 29.16 14.46
C GLN A 501 7.33 28.02 13.98
N LEU A 502 6.88 26.77 14.08
CA LEU A 502 7.64 25.61 13.64
C LEU A 502 7.77 25.54 12.11
N VAL A 503 6.69 25.87 11.40
CA VAL A 503 6.67 25.98 9.94
C VAL A 503 7.55 27.15 9.47
N ASP A 504 7.51 28.31 10.11
CA ASP A 504 8.38 29.45 9.81
C ASP A 504 9.87 29.12 10.02
N LYS A 505 10.20 28.30 11.02
CA LYS A 505 11.58 27.83 11.29
C LYS A 505 12.09 26.82 10.25
N LEU A 506 11.19 25.98 9.70
CA LEU A 506 11.55 24.83 8.87
C LEU A 506 11.22 24.98 7.38
N ALA A 507 10.47 26.02 6.99
CA ALA A 507 10.19 26.29 5.59
C ALA A 507 11.51 26.46 4.81
N CYS A 508 11.64 25.70 3.73
CA CYS A 508 12.77 25.74 2.80
C CYS A 508 14.14 25.32 3.40
N TYR A 509 14.13 24.59 4.52
CA TYR A 509 15.31 24.20 5.30
C TYR A 509 16.38 23.41 4.52
N GLU A 510 17.67 23.75 4.69
CA GLU A 510 18.85 23.15 4.02
C GLU A 510 18.74 23.01 2.48
N ASN A 511 18.03 23.91 1.79
CA ASN A 511 17.66 23.79 0.36
C ASN A 511 16.90 22.47 0.09
N THR A 512 15.94 22.18 0.97
CA THR A 512 15.08 20.99 1.05
C THR A 512 15.77 19.66 0.84
N LYS A 513 16.62 19.25 1.78
CA LYS A 513 17.06 17.83 1.91
C LYS A 513 15.89 16.86 2.14
N PHE A 514 14.79 17.35 2.67
CA PHE A 514 13.50 16.68 2.79
C PHE A 514 12.39 17.64 2.42
N HIS A 515 11.17 17.14 2.23
CA HIS A 515 9.97 17.97 2.11
C HIS A 515 9.22 18.03 3.44
N LEU A 516 8.68 19.20 3.76
CA LEU A 516 7.77 19.44 4.87
C LEU A 516 6.38 19.69 4.28
N PHE A 517 5.39 18.94 4.75
CA PHE A 517 3.99 19.09 4.34
C PHE A 517 3.07 19.26 5.56
N ASP A 518 2.08 20.13 5.42
CA ASP A 518 0.82 20.00 6.15
C ASP A 518 -0.20 19.21 5.29
N ARG A 519 -1.35 18.84 5.87
CA ARG A 519 -2.37 18.05 5.15
C ARG A 519 -2.97 18.75 3.92
N LYS A 520 -2.80 20.08 3.79
CA LYS A 520 -3.20 20.86 2.60
C LYS A 520 -2.23 20.71 1.44
N GLN A 521 -0.96 20.44 1.71
CA GLN A 521 0.12 20.38 0.70
C GLN A 521 0.61 18.96 0.41
N LEU A 522 0.14 17.93 1.14
CA LEU A 522 0.40 16.53 0.81
C LEU A 522 -0.06 16.20 -0.63
N PRO A 523 0.81 15.66 -1.50
CA PRO A 523 0.44 15.27 -2.86
C PRO A 523 -0.75 14.30 -2.87
N LYS A 524 -1.83 14.67 -3.58
CA LYS A 524 -3.10 13.93 -3.48
C LYS A 524 -3.03 12.45 -3.91
N ARG A 525 -2.12 12.12 -4.83
CA ARG A 525 -1.77 10.73 -5.21
C ARG A 525 -1.18 9.87 -4.08
N TYR A 526 -0.85 10.43 -2.92
CA TYR A 526 -0.49 9.67 -1.71
C TYR A 526 -1.73 9.11 -0.98
N HIS A 527 -2.93 9.68 -1.20
CA HIS A 527 -4.18 9.28 -0.53
C HIS A 527 -4.07 9.21 1.01
N TYR A 528 -3.34 10.18 1.58
CA TYR A 528 -2.81 10.13 2.95
C TYR A 528 -3.37 11.22 3.89
N GLY A 529 -4.04 12.26 3.36
CA GLY A 529 -4.44 13.44 4.16
C GLY A 529 -5.58 13.24 5.17
N ARG A 530 -6.38 12.18 5.04
CA ARG A 530 -7.65 11.99 5.77
C ARG A 530 -7.53 11.85 7.29
N LEU A 531 -6.53 11.13 7.78
CA LEU A 531 -6.53 10.58 9.14
C LEU A 531 -5.75 11.45 10.13
N ARG A 532 -6.26 11.58 11.37
CA ARG A 532 -5.53 12.25 12.47
C ARG A 532 -4.20 11.56 12.84
N ARG A 533 -4.05 10.28 12.47
CA ARG A 533 -2.82 9.49 12.62
C ARG A 533 -1.70 9.91 11.68
N VAL A 534 -2.02 10.62 10.59
CA VAL A 534 -1.03 11.33 9.79
C VAL A 534 -0.80 12.67 10.47
N GLY A 535 0.44 12.95 10.87
CA GLY A 535 0.79 14.06 11.76
C GLY A 535 0.28 15.44 11.34
N ASP A 536 0.32 16.39 12.27
CA ASP A 536 0.00 17.79 11.99
C ASP A 536 1.00 18.41 11.01
N LEU A 537 2.23 17.90 11.02
CA LEU A 537 3.24 18.06 9.97
C LEU A 537 3.83 16.69 9.59
N VAL A 538 4.14 16.52 8.31
CA VAL A 538 4.78 15.33 7.73
C VAL A 538 6.12 15.74 7.12
N PHE A 539 7.17 15.00 7.46
CA PHE A 539 8.53 15.15 6.94
C PHE A 539 8.78 14.01 5.96
N ASP A 540 8.68 14.27 4.66
CA ASP A 540 8.91 13.32 3.58
C ASP A 540 10.39 13.39 3.17
N GLY A 541 11.20 12.43 3.62
CA GLY A 541 12.63 12.39 3.31
C GLY A 541 12.89 12.23 1.81
N ARG A 542 13.92 12.90 1.26
CA ARG A 542 14.42 12.51 -0.08
C ARG A 542 15.21 11.20 0.02
N PRO A 543 15.33 10.40 -1.06
CA PRO A 543 16.01 9.10 -1.03
C PRO A 543 17.40 9.12 -0.35
N GLY A 544 17.52 8.35 0.75
CA GLY A 544 18.70 8.26 1.61
C GLY A 544 18.72 9.22 2.81
N VAL A 545 17.69 10.04 3.00
CA VAL A 545 17.46 10.84 4.21
C VAL A 545 16.58 10.09 5.21
N SER A 546 16.93 10.14 6.48
CA SER A 546 16.07 9.67 7.59
C SER A 546 16.05 10.67 8.76
N PHE A 547 15.07 10.50 9.64
CA PHE A 547 14.89 11.24 10.88
C PHE A 547 14.89 10.29 12.08
N ASP A 548 15.53 10.72 13.17
CA ASP A 548 15.41 10.09 14.49
C ASP A 548 15.08 11.17 15.54
N VAL A 549 14.60 10.79 16.73
CA VAL A 549 14.35 11.78 17.81
C VAL A 549 15.66 12.40 18.31
N SER A 550 16.67 11.56 18.56
CA SER A 550 17.98 11.95 19.08
C SER A 550 19.06 10.93 18.68
N PRO A 551 20.36 11.26 18.74
CA PRO A 551 21.44 10.30 18.47
C PRO A 551 21.40 9.05 19.36
N SER A 552 20.91 9.19 20.60
CA SER A 552 20.71 8.10 21.56
C SER A 552 19.47 7.24 21.30
N GLU A 553 18.55 7.69 20.45
CA GLU A 553 17.31 7.01 20.05
C GLU A 553 17.35 6.58 18.57
N SER A 554 18.55 6.57 17.98
CA SER A 554 18.78 6.32 16.56
C SER A 554 19.07 4.85 16.26
N PHE A 555 18.42 4.31 15.23
CA PHE A 555 18.67 2.95 14.76
C PHE A 555 19.90 2.90 13.85
N ASN A 556 20.75 1.89 14.03
CA ASN A 556 21.96 1.67 13.21
C ASN A 556 21.64 1.02 11.84
N LEU A 557 20.71 1.63 11.11
CA LEU A 557 20.31 1.22 9.76
C LEU A 557 21.31 1.73 8.71
N THR A 558 21.67 0.87 7.76
CA THR A 558 22.46 1.23 6.56
C THR A 558 21.55 1.63 5.39
N SER A 559 20.33 1.08 5.35
CA SER A 559 19.28 1.38 4.38
C SER A 559 17.91 1.45 5.08
N ASP A 560 16.98 2.18 4.49
CA ASP A 560 15.59 2.27 4.95
C ASP A 560 14.64 2.48 3.74
N HIS A 561 13.34 2.41 4.00
CA HIS A 561 12.25 2.42 3.01
C HIS A 561 11.05 3.21 3.57
N GLY A 562 10.07 3.56 2.74
CA GLY A 562 8.95 4.43 3.13
C GLY A 562 8.77 5.66 2.22
N TYR A 563 9.78 5.99 1.43
CA TYR A 563 9.80 7.11 0.46
C TYR A 563 8.67 7.05 -0.58
N ASP A 564 8.48 8.17 -1.31
CA ASP A 564 7.63 8.27 -2.51
C ASP A 564 7.80 7.02 -3.41
N TYR A 565 6.69 6.31 -3.66
CA TYR A 565 6.67 5.06 -4.42
C TYR A 565 7.14 5.20 -5.87
N ARG A 566 7.21 6.43 -6.42
CA ARG A 566 7.71 6.71 -7.79
C ARG A 566 9.22 6.59 -7.93
N PHE A 567 9.96 6.52 -6.82
CA PHE A 567 11.40 6.29 -6.86
C PHE A 567 11.68 4.81 -7.15
N GLU A 568 12.50 4.52 -8.17
CA GLU A 568 12.90 3.16 -8.59
C GLU A 568 13.45 2.28 -7.45
N GLN A 569 13.93 2.92 -6.39
CA GLN A 569 14.43 2.25 -5.20
C GLN A 569 13.32 1.61 -4.37
N MET A 570 12.09 2.13 -4.44
CA MET A 570 10.89 1.64 -3.73
C MET A 570 10.04 0.67 -4.58
N HIS A 571 10.34 0.49 -5.87
CA HIS A 571 9.57 -0.40 -6.74
C HIS A 571 9.67 -1.87 -6.28
N ALA A 572 8.51 -2.51 -6.15
CA ALA A 572 8.31 -3.89 -5.71
C ALA A 572 8.19 -4.87 -6.89
N ILE A 573 8.11 -6.18 -6.61
CA ILE A 573 7.94 -7.25 -7.60
C ILE A 573 6.49 -7.80 -7.61
N PHE A 574 6.07 -8.36 -8.74
CA PHE A 574 4.83 -9.15 -8.86
C PHE A 574 4.97 -10.22 -9.95
N PHE A 575 4.68 -11.47 -9.58
CA PHE A 575 4.63 -12.65 -10.43
C PHE A 575 3.38 -13.48 -10.11
N ALA A 576 2.75 -14.08 -11.13
CA ALA A 576 1.61 -14.97 -10.98
C ALA A 576 1.75 -16.22 -11.87
N ARG A 577 1.39 -17.41 -11.38
CA ARG A 577 1.36 -18.68 -12.14
C ARG A 577 0.22 -19.55 -11.63
N GLY A 578 -0.56 -20.16 -12.52
CA GLY A 578 -1.61 -21.10 -12.12
C GLY A 578 -2.69 -21.31 -13.18
N PRO A 579 -3.64 -22.23 -12.94
CA PRO A 579 -4.66 -22.62 -13.91
C PRO A 579 -5.70 -21.54 -14.25
N ASN A 580 -5.80 -20.46 -13.45
CA ASN A 580 -6.62 -19.29 -13.79
C ASN A 580 -5.78 -18.11 -14.34
N ILE A 581 -4.46 -18.24 -14.45
CA ILE A 581 -3.54 -17.17 -14.88
C ILE A 581 -3.17 -17.35 -16.35
N ARG A 582 -3.08 -16.26 -17.12
CA ARG A 582 -2.61 -16.30 -18.51
C ARG A 582 -1.11 -16.58 -18.58
N LYS A 583 -0.68 -17.19 -19.70
CA LYS A 583 0.71 -17.58 -19.96
C LYS A 583 1.43 -16.55 -20.83
N GLY A 584 2.65 -16.19 -20.45
CA GLY A 584 3.50 -15.23 -21.18
C GLY A 584 3.03 -13.79 -21.11
N VAL A 585 2.22 -13.40 -20.10
CA VAL A 585 1.71 -12.03 -19.97
C VAL A 585 2.69 -11.18 -19.16
N ARG A 586 3.14 -10.08 -19.76
CA ARG A 586 3.82 -8.98 -19.07
C ARG A 586 2.87 -7.79 -19.03
N THR A 587 2.60 -7.23 -17.85
CA THR A 587 1.81 -6.01 -17.71
C THR A 587 2.68 -4.80 -17.43
N GLU A 588 2.21 -3.63 -17.87
CA GLU A 588 2.69 -2.34 -17.38
C GLU A 588 2.66 -2.25 -15.84
N PRO A 589 3.40 -1.31 -15.24
CA PRO A 589 3.36 -1.05 -13.81
C PRO A 589 1.96 -0.69 -13.30
N PHE A 590 1.59 -1.24 -12.14
CA PHE A 590 0.35 -0.91 -11.43
C PHE A 590 0.61 -0.79 -9.93
N GLN A 591 -0.36 -0.27 -9.18
CA GLN A 591 -0.23 -0.02 -7.74
C GLN A 591 -0.85 -1.16 -6.91
N ASN A 592 -0.24 -1.50 -5.79
CA ASN A 592 -0.57 -2.70 -5.00
C ASN A 592 -2.01 -2.77 -4.47
N VAL A 593 -2.72 -1.64 -4.39
CA VAL A 593 -4.17 -1.54 -4.13
C VAL A 593 -5.02 -2.40 -5.08
N GLU A 594 -4.55 -2.62 -6.31
CA GLU A 594 -5.28 -3.29 -7.38
C GLU A 594 -5.36 -4.81 -7.17
N LEU A 595 -4.44 -5.36 -6.38
CA LEU A 595 -4.32 -6.82 -6.13
C LEU A 595 -5.54 -7.41 -5.41
N PHE A 596 -6.25 -6.62 -4.60
CA PHE A 596 -7.43 -7.08 -3.88
C PHE A 596 -8.56 -7.52 -4.83
N ASN A 597 -8.77 -6.79 -5.93
CA ASN A 597 -9.75 -7.17 -6.94
C ASN A 597 -9.34 -8.48 -7.65
N LEU A 598 -8.06 -8.64 -7.99
CA LEU A 598 -7.52 -9.90 -8.53
C LEU A 598 -7.70 -11.06 -7.55
N PHE A 599 -7.52 -10.86 -6.24
CA PHE A 599 -7.75 -11.90 -5.24
C PHE A 599 -9.24 -12.29 -5.14
N ILE A 600 -10.15 -11.31 -5.20
CA ILE A 600 -11.61 -11.53 -5.26
C ILE A 600 -11.97 -12.39 -6.48
N ASP A 601 -11.42 -12.08 -7.66
CA ASP A 601 -11.67 -12.83 -8.89
C ASP A 601 -11.15 -14.28 -8.79
N LEU A 602 -9.88 -14.46 -8.41
CA LEU A 602 -9.23 -15.77 -8.33
C LEU A 602 -9.89 -16.69 -7.28
N LEU A 603 -10.37 -16.13 -6.17
CA LEU A 603 -11.12 -16.86 -5.14
C LEU A 603 -12.60 -17.07 -5.47
N ARG A 604 -13.14 -16.39 -6.50
CA ARG A 604 -14.58 -16.31 -6.82
C ARG A 604 -15.38 -15.78 -5.63
N LEU A 605 -15.10 -14.54 -5.23
CA LEU A 605 -15.76 -13.81 -4.16
C LEU A 605 -16.73 -12.74 -4.70
N PRO A 606 -17.66 -12.22 -3.88
CA PRO A 606 -18.55 -11.13 -4.26
C PRO A 606 -17.78 -9.87 -4.68
N GLN A 607 -18.12 -9.36 -5.86
CA GLN A 607 -17.46 -8.22 -6.51
C GLN A 607 -17.85 -6.86 -5.91
N ASN A 608 -18.86 -6.81 -5.05
CA ASN A 608 -19.47 -5.59 -4.53
C ASN A 608 -18.85 -5.11 -3.19
N VAL A 609 -17.55 -5.34 -2.99
CA VAL A 609 -16.82 -4.94 -1.79
C VAL A 609 -16.09 -3.61 -2.08
N PRO A 610 -16.48 -2.49 -1.43
CA PRO A 610 -15.89 -1.19 -1.70
C PRO A 610 -14.39 -1.16 -1.38
N ASN A 611 -13.57 -0.87 -2.39
CA ASN A 611 -12.13 -0.73 -2.29
C ASN A 611 -11.64 0.42 -3.19
N ASN A 612 -10.39 0.82 -3.04
CA ASN A 612 -9.75 1.90 -3.81
C ASN A 612 -9.15 1.43 -5.15
N GLY A 613 -9.10 0.12 -5.40
CA GLY A 613 -8.64 -0.45 -6.66
C GLY A 613 -9.65 -0.27 -7.81
N THR A 614 -9.12 -0.21 -9.01
CA THR A 614 -9.81 0.00 -10.28
C THR A 614 -10.20 -1.35 -10.88
N LEU A 615 -11.43 -1.78 -10.59
CA LEU A 615 -12.04 -2.99 -11.16
C LEU A 615 -11.80 -3.06 -12.67
N GLY A 616 -11.39 -4.23 -13.19
CA GLY A 616 -11.06 -4.42 -14.60
C GLY A 616 -9.58 -4.27 -14.97
N LEU A 617 -8.73 -3.62 -14.16
CA LEU A 617 -7.35 -3.32 -14.56
C LEU A 617 -6.47 -4.57 -14.73
N LEU A 618 -6.67 -5.57 -13.86
CA LEU A 618 -5.86 -6.80 -13.82
C LEU A 618 -6.50 -7.98 -14.59
N ASP A 619 -7.61 -7.74 -15.28
CA ASP A 619 -8.33 -8.70 -16.13
C ASP A 619 -7.46 -9.32 -17.24
N PRO A 620 -6.46 -8.64 -17.84
CA PRO A 620 -5.49 -9.24 -18.75
C PRO A 620 -4.67 -10.39 -18.13
N LEU A 621 -4.53 -10.47 -16.81
CA LEU A 621 -3.86 -11.58 -16.13
C LEU A 621 -4.72 -12.86 -16.06
N ILE A 622 -6.05 -12.74 -16.18
CA ILE A 622 -7.00 -13.82 -15.87
C ILE A 622 -7.40 -14.58 -17.14
N LEU A 623 -7.21 -15.91 -17.13
CA LEU A 623 -7.42 -16.78 -18.29
C LEU A 623 -8.91 -16.98 -18.62
N ASN A 624 -9.76 -17.17 -17.61
CA ASN A 624 -11.19 -17.45 -17.77
C ASN A 624 -12.02 -16.45 -16.96
N MET A 625 -12.47 -15.37 -17.59
CA MET A 625 -13.25 -14.30 -16.93
C MET A 625 -14.75 -14.63 -16.75
N ASP A 626 -15.26 -15.71 -17.35
CA ASP A 626 -16.69 -16.10 -17.34
C ASP A 626 -17.24 -16.51 -15.94
N LEU A 627 -16.52 -16.19 -14.87
CA LEU A 627 -16.80 -16.60 -13.50
C LEU A 627 -17.30 -15.42 -12.66
N HIS A 628 -18.58 -15.09 -12.87
CA HIS A 628 -19.44 -14.27 -11.98
C HIS A 628 -19.33 -12.74 -12.05
N ARG A 629 -18.48 -12.14 -12.90
CA ARG A 629 -18.59 -10.70 -13.16
C ARG A 629 -19.77 -10.41 -14.10
N PRO A 630 -20.65 -9.43 -13.80
CA PRO A 630 -21.44 -8.78 -14.84
C PRO A 630 -20.48 -8.04 -15.80
N PRO A 631 -20.89 -7.68 -17.04
CA PRO A 631 -20.04 -6.94 -17.95
C PRO A 631 -19.48 -5.69 -17.28
N PHE A 632 -18.16 -5.62 -17.12
CA PHE A 632 -17.53 -4.45 -16.52
C PHE A 632 -17.80 -3.21 -17.37
N PHE A 633 -18.14 -2.10 -16.72
CA PHE A 633 -18.31 -0.79 -17.35
C PHE A 633 -17.26 0.16 -16.76
N PRO A 634 -16.40 0.80 -17.59
CA PRO A 634 -15.43 1.79 -17.12
C PRO A 634 -16.10 3.13 -16.79
N PHE A 635 -17.36 3.34 -17.18
CA PHE A 635 -18.19 4.40 -16.62
C PHE A 635 -18.87 3.88 -15.34
N ASP A 636 -19.08 4.77 -14.39
CA ASP A 636 -19.81 4.43 -13.17
C ASP A 636 -21.33 4.34 -13.47
N PRO A 637 -22.07 3.32 -12.99
CA PRO A 637 -23.49 3.18 -13.30
C PRO A 637 -24.40 4.28 -12.73
N ASP A 638 -23.95 5.04 -11.72
CA ASP A 638 -24.65 6.25 -11.25
C ASP A 638 -24.36 7.49 -12.13
N SER A 639 -23.44 7.40 -13.09
CA SER A 639 -23.02 8.53 -13.92
C SER A 639 -23.89 8.73 -15.15
N HIS A 640 -24.08 9.98 -15.54
CA HIS A 640 -24.80 10.38 -16.75
C HIS A 640 -23.90 11.22 -17.67
N PRO A 641 -24.11 11.19 -18.99
CA PRO A 641 -23.49 12.14 -19.90
C PRO A 641 -23.94 13.57 -19.59
N LEU A 642 -23.16 14.54 -20.01
CA LEU A 642 -23.41 15.96 -19.75
C LEU A 642 -24.03 16.68 -20.95
N GLY A 643 -25.13 17.40 -20.71
CA GLY A 643 -25.83 18.21 -21.71
C GLY A 643 -25.28 19.64 -21.83
N GLU A 644 -25.62 20.32 -22.93
CA GLU A 644 -25.25 21.74 -23.10
C GLU A 644 -25.98 22.62 -22.05
N CYS A 645 -25.27 23.59 -21.46
CA CYS A 645 -25.88 24.58 -20.58
C CYS A 645 -26.95 25.37 -21.33
N ALA A 646 -28.15 25.42 -20.75
CA ALA A 646 -29.36 25.89 -21.41
C ALA A 646 -29.27 27.37 -21.84
N ALA A 647 -28.91 27.58 -23.10
CA ALA A 647 -29.42 28.68 -23.89
C ALA A 647 -30.78 28.27 -24.46
N ASP A 648 -31.73 29.20 -24.50
CA ASP A 648 -33.00 29.00 -25.21
C ASP A 648 -32.70 28.76 -26.70
N GLN A 649 -33.30 27.75 -27.33
CA GLN A 649 -33.06 27.46 -28.75
C GLN A 649 -33.51 28.60 -29.68
N SER A 650 -34.36 29.52 -29.20
CA SER A 650 -34.75 30.75 -29.89
C SER A 650 -33.79 31.92 -29.69
N ASN A 651 -32.80 31.83 -28.80
CA ASN A 651 -31.96 32.94 -28.37
C ASN A 651 -30.46 32.56 -28.38
N PRO A 652 -29.66 33.05 -29.35
CA PRO A 652 -28.25 32.71 -29.44
C PRO A 652 -27.45 33.17 -28.21
N ARG A 653 -26.32 32.50 -27.94
CA ARG A 653 -25.37 32.93 -26.89
C ARG A 653 -24.99 34.39 -27.13
N GLN A 654 -25.06 35.22 -26.08
CA GLN A 654 -24.83 36.65 -26.16
C GLN A 654 -23.83 37.04 -25.07
N PHE A 655 -22.58 37.27 -25.46
CA PHE A 655 -21.57 37.76 -24.52
C PHE A 655 -21.83 39.24 -24.15
N THR A 656 -21.54 39.62 -22.90
CA THR A 656 -21.77 40.98 -22.36
C THR A 656 -20.70 41.32 -21.32
N GLN A 657 -20.22 42.57 -21.34
CA GLN A 657 -19.20 43.08 -20.41
C GLN A 657 -19.74 43.22 -18.98
N CYS A 658 -18.87 43.08 -17.98
CA CYS A 658 -19.21 43.36 -16.58
C CYS A 658 -19.31 44.86 -16.26
N GLU A 659 -20.42 45.26 -15.64
CA GLU A 659 -20.60 46.59 -15.06
C GLU A 659 -19.54 46.83 -13.97
N GLY A 660 -18.77 47.92 -14.09
CA GLY A 660 -17.73 48.32 -13.14
C GLY A 660 -16.30 48.40 -13.72
N GLY A 661 -16.06 47.89 -14.93
CA GLY A 661 -14.80 48.12 -15.65
C GLY A 661 -14.61 49.59 -16.00
N LYS A 662 -13.57 50.25 -15.46
CA LYS A 662 -13.27 51.68 -15.69
C LYS A 662 -12.61 51.97 -17.06
N THR A 663 -13.14 51.38 -18.12
CA THR A 663 -12.60 51.47 -19.49
C THR A 663 -13.73 51.65 -20.51
N GLU A 664 -14.23 52.88 -20.64
CA GLU A 664 -14.97 53.34 -21.83
C GLU A 664 -14.03 53.29 -23.05
N THR A 665 -13.88 52.11 -23.64
CA THR A 665 -12.95 51.86 -24.75
C THR A 665 -13.51 50.85 -25.73
N THR A 666 -13.50 51.20 -27.02
CA THR A 666 -14.02 50.39 -28.14
C THR A 666 -13.33 49.02 -28.26
N GLU A 667 -12.15 48.88 -27.67
CA GLU A 667 -11.35 47.66 -27.61
C GLU A 667 -12.04 46.51 -26.84
N CYS A 668 -12.71 46.80 -25.71
CA CYS A 668 -13.35 45.75 -24.92
C CYS A 668 -14.58 45.19 -25.64
N GLU A 669 -15.41 46.06 -26.23
CA GLU A 669 -16.47 45.61 -27.14
C GLU A 669 -15.91 44.78 -28.31
N GLN A 670 -14.72 45.14 -28.81
CA GLN A 670 -14.10 44.45 -29.93
C GLN A 670 -13.67 43.02 -29.55
N LYS A 671 -13.01 42.82 -28.40
CA LYS A 671 -12.73 41.50 -27.82
C LYS A 671 -13.99 40.61 -27.73
N ILE A 672 -15.12 41.20 -27.34
CA ILE A 672 -16.41 40.51 -27.20
C ILE A 672 -17.02 40.18 -28.57
N ARG A 673 -16.99 41.12 -29.54
CA ARG A 673 -17.43 40.88 -30.93
C ARG A 673 -16.58 39.82 -31.62
N ASP A 674 -15.27 39.80 -31.38
CA ASP A 674 -14.34 38.81 -31.93
C ASP A 674 -14.57 37.42 -31.30
N ALA A 675 -14.88 37.34 -30.01
CA ALA A 675 -15.29 36.09 -29.34
C ALA A 675 -16.55 35.49 -29.98
N GLN A 676 -17.59 36.32 -30.09
CA GLN A 676 -18.88 35.95 -30.68
C GLN A 676 -18.70 35.46 -32.11
N ARG A 677 -17.96 36.21 -32.94
CA ARG A 677 -17.71 35.84 -34.34
C ARG A 677 -16.99 34.50 -34.47
N LYS A 678 -15.89 34.26 -33.72
CA LYS A 678 -15.16 32.97 -33.77
C LYS A 678 -16.08 31.78 -33.45
N ILE A 679 -16.91 31.91 -32.41
CA ILE A 679 -17.85 30.85 -31.99
C ILE A 679 -18.95 30.63 -33.03
N ASP A 680 -19.50 31.70 -33.61
CA ASP A 680 -20.55 31.63 -34.64
C ASP A 680 -20.01 31.11 -35.99
N GLU A 681 -18.74 31.38 -36.32
CA GLU A 681 -18.05 30.84 -37.51
C GLU A 681 -17.77 29.35 -37.35
N CYS A 682 -17.24 28.89 -36.21
CA CYS A 682 -17.10 27.46 -35.95
C CYS A 682 -18.46 26.73 -35.96
N ARG A 683 -19.51 27.31 -35.36
CA ARG A 683 -20.87 26.74 -35.38
C ARG A 683 -21.39 26.52 -36.80
N LYS A 684 -21.10 27.42 -37.74
CA LYS A 684 -21.45 27.27 -39.18
C LYS A 684 -20.63 26.18 -39.86
N ASN A 685 -19.33 26.10 -39.54
CA ASN A 685 -18.40 25.16 -40.17
C ASN A 685 -18.43 23.73 -39.58
N GLN A 686 -19.26 23.48 -38.56
CA GLN A 686 -19.36 22.21 -37.82
C GLN A 686 -18.03 21.71 -37.21
N MET A 687 -17.03 22.58 -37.02
CA MET A 687 -15.68 22.24 -36.51
C MET A 687 -15.66 21.99 -34.98
N HIS A 688 -16.76 21.50 -34.43
CA HIS A 688 -16.89 21.23 -33.00
C HIS A 688 -16.18 19.93 -32.61
N PRO A 689 -15.70 19.84 -31.35
CA PRO A 689 -15.44 18.55 -30.71
C PRO A 689 -16.77 17.83 -30.43
N LEU A 690 -17.43 17.33 -31.49
CA LEU A 690 -18.80 16.78 -31.48
C LEU A 690 -19.02 15.58 -30.54
N ASN A 691 -17.96 15.03 -29.97
CA ASN A 691 -17.95 13.71 -29.33
C ASN A 691 -17.32 13.68 -27.93
N ALA A 692 -16.85 14.80 -27.37
CA ALA A 692 -16.27 14.84 -26.03
C ALA A 692 -17.39 14.81 -24.97
N ILE A 693 -17.75 13.61 -24.52
CA ILE A 693 -18.85 13.36 -23.59
C ILE A 693 -18.27 13.08 -22.21
N PHE A 694 -18.14 14.14 -21.41
CA PHE A 694 -17.88 13.98 -19.99
C PHE A 694 -19.05 13.24 -19.31
N TYR A 695 -18.74 12.28 -18.45
CA TYR A 695 -19.71 11.60 -17.58
C TYR A 695 -19.53 12.07 -16.14
N THR A 696 -20.62 12.24 -15.40
CA THR A 696 -20.55 12.65 -13.99
C THR A 696 -21.72 12.13 -13.17
N LYS A 697 -21.56 12.12 -11.84
CA LYS A 697 -22.63 11.90 -10.86
C LYS A 697 -23.32 13.21 -10.42
N LEU A 698 -22.93 14.34 -11.00
CA LEU A 698 -23.32 15.69 -10.62
C LEU A 698 -24.41 16.24 -11.54
N ALA A 699 -25.67 16.04 -11.15
CA ALA A 699 -26.86 16.49 -11.88
C ALA A 699 -27.03 18.03 -12.00
N ASN A 700 -26.04 18.82 -11.57
CA ASN A 700 -25.99 20.28 -11.67
C ASN A 700 -24.93 20.81 -12.63
N LEU A 701 -24.06 19.96 -13.19
CA LEU A 701 -23.08 20.38 -14.19
C LEU A 701 -23.70 20.41 -15.60
N CYS A 702 -23.15 21.25 -16.47
CA CYS A 702 -23.49 21.36 -17.89
C CYS A 702 -22.29 21.86 -18.70
N VAL A 703 -22.36 21.73 -20.02
CA VAL A 703 -21.25 22.05 -20.93
C VAL A 703 -21.54 23.28 -21.79
N ILE A 704 -20.56 24.15 -22.01
CA ILE A 704 -20.59 25.24 -22.98
C ILE A 704 -19.56 24.96 -24.07
N ASN A 705 -20.03 24.84 -25.31
CA ASN A 705 -19.16 24.76 -26.48
C ASN A 705 -18.70 26.18 -26.88
N LEU A 706 -17.41 26.44 -26.67
CA LEU A 706 -16.70 27.70 -26.95
C LEU A 706 -15.72 27.55 -28.14
N CYS A 707 -15.92 26.51 -28.97
CA CYS A 707 -15.08 26.06 -30.08
C CYS A 707 -13.91 26.98 -30.51
N PRO A 708 -12.64 26.51 -30.49
CA PRO A 708 -12.20 25.12 -30.26
C PRO A 708 -12.25 24.57 -28.81
N ALA A 709 -12.64 25.39 -27.82
CA ALA A 709 -12.67 24.98 -26.42
C ALA A 709 -14.04 24.43 -25.96
N LEU A 710 -14.04 23.62 -24.89
CA LEU A 710 -15.24 23.05 -24.29
C LEU A 710 -15.20 23.24 -22.76
N LEU A 711 -16.19 23.93 -22.18
CA LEU A 711 -16.22 24.30 -20.77
C LEU A 711 -17.32 23.57 -20.01
N LEU A 712 -16.94 22.68 -19.09
CA LEU A 712 -17.83 22.05 -18.12
C LEU A 712 -17.93 22.94 -16.86
N MET A 713 -19.15 23.25 -16.41
CA MET A 713 -19.38 24.17 -15.30
C MET A 713 -20.75 23.95 -14.61
N PRO A 714 -20.96 24.42 -13.36
CA PRO A 714 -22.27 24.36 -12.71
C PRO A 714 -23.32 25.25 -13.42
N ASN A 715 -24.53 24.71 -13.62
CA ASN A 715 -25.65 25.31 -14.36
C ASN A 715 -26.42 26.43 -13.60
N SER A 716 -25.84 27.00 -12.54
CA SER A 716 -26.41 28.12 -11.77
C SER A 716 -25.35 28.73 -10.84
N ASP A 717 -25.45 30.03 -10.54
CA ASP A 717 -24.51 30.73 -9.66
C ASP A 717 -24.48 30.17 -8.22
N GLU A 718 -25.61 29.66 -7.72
CA GLU A 718 -25.77 29.19 -6.34
C GLU A 718 -25.30 27.73 -6.09
N LYS A 719 -24.62 27.08 -7.04
CA LYS A 719 -24.25 25.65 -6.91
C LYS A 719 -22.75 25.40 -7.07
N GLU A 720 -22.15 24.95 -5.98
CA GLU A 720 -20.78 24.44 -5.91
C GLU A 720 -20.60 23.20 -6.82
N GLY A 721 -19.40 23.08 -7.39
CA GLY A 721 -18.98 21.99 -8.27
C GLY A 721 -17.71 22.37 -9.04
N PRO A 722 -16.98 21.39 -9.62
CA PRO A 722 -15.79 21.68 -10.41
C PRO A 722 -16.14 22.47 -11.68
N THR A 723 -15.18 23.24 -12.16
CA THR A 723 -15.19 23.81 -13.51
C THR A 723 -14.01 23.22 -14.27
N VAL A 724 -14.24 22.75 -15.49
CA VAL A 724 -13.21 22.09 -16.32
C VAL A 724 -13.22 22.69 -17.72
N LEU A 725 -12.08 23.22 -18.14
CA LEU A 725 -11.84 23.75 -19.48
C LEU A 725 -11.01 22.75 -20.29
N TYR A 726 -11.58 22.25 -21.38
CA TYR A 726 -10.89 21.47 -22.41
C TYR A 726 -10.44 22.41 -23.54
N GLU A 727 -9.17 22.34 -23.91
CA GLU A 727 -8.50 23.12 -24.96
C GLU A 727 -7.74 22.17 -25.89
N SER A 728 -7.97 22.24 -27.21
CA SER A 728 -7.14 21.57 -28.21
C SER A 728 -6.18 22.59 -28.82
N LEU A 729 -4.87 22.37 -28.69
CA LEU A 729 -3.84 23.35 -28.98
C LEU A 729 -2.91 22.81 -30.06
N SER A 730 -2.70 23.55 -31.15
CA SER A 730 -1.75 23.21 -32.21
C SER A 730 -0.68 24.28 -32.38
N ALA A 731 0.49 23.90 -32.90
CA ALA A 731 1.60 24.84 -33.11
C ALA A 731 1.24 25.99 -34.06
N ALA A 732 0.36 25.74 -35.05
CA ALA A 732 -0.13 26.76 -35.98
C ALA A 732 -0.77 27.95 -35.25
N ASP A 733 -1.55 27.66 -34.19
CA ASP A 733 -2.26 28.66 -33.41
C ASP A 733 -1.32 29.61 -32.61
N PHE A 734 -0.03 29.26 -32.49
CA PHE A 734 1.01 30.08 -31.86
C PHE A 734 1.84 30.89 -32.87
N TYR A 735 1.72 30.64 -34.18
CA TYR A 735 2.48 31.36 -35.22
C TYR A 735 1.76 32.59 -35.78
N GLU A 736 0.42 32.66 -35.75
CA GLU A 736 -0.34 33.71 -36.45
C GLU A 736 -0.32 35.10 -35.78
N PHE A 737 0.30 35.27 -34.60
CA PHE A 737 0.16 36.49 -33.80
C PHE A 737 1.48 37.18 -33.47
N SER A 738 1.82 38.18 -34.28
CA SER A 738 2.86 39.19 -34.00
C SER A 738 2.28 40.50 -33.42
N GLY A 739 1.06 40.47 -32.89
CA GLY A 739 0.42 41.62 -32.25
C GLY A 739 0.97 41.89 -30.84
N GLY A 740 0.94 43.16 -30.42
CA GLY A 740 1.22 43.49 -29.02
C GLY A 740 0.10 43.02 -28.11
N ALA A 741 0.44 42.48 -26.94
CA ALA A 741 -0.56 42.11 -25.94
C ALA A 741 -1.25 43.36 -25.38
N SER A 742 -2.55 43.51 -25.63
CA SER A 742 -3.36 44.56 -25.01
C SER A 742 -3.41 44.38 -23.49
N SER A 743 -3.15 45.46 -22.76
CA SER A 743 -3.11 45.48 -21.29
C SER A 743 -4.47 45.72 -20.63
N SER A 744 -5.57 45.84 -21.39
CA SER A 744 -6.90 46.07 -20.85
C SER A 744 -7.61 44.75 -20.50
N GLN A 745 -7.86 44.51 -19.21
CA GLN A 745 -8.74 43.41 -18.80
C GLN A 745 -10.19 43.76 -19.17
N CYS A 746 -10.87 42.87 -19.90
CA CYS A 746 -12.22 43.10 -20.41
C CYS A 746 -13.20 42.01 -19.89
N PRO A 747 -13.43 41.90 -18.57
CA PRO A 747 -14.22 40.81 -18.01
C PRO A 747 -15.64 40.76 -18.60
N PHE A 748 -16.03 39.61 -19.17
CA PHE A 748 -17.33 39.41 -19.80
C PHE A 748 -17.93 38.03 -19.46
N PHE A 749 -19.24 37.90 -19.61
CA PHE A 749 -20.02 36.69 -19.31
C PHE A 749 -20.98 36.36 -20.46
N ASP A 750 -21.48 35.12 -20.51
CA ASP A 750 -22.56 34.74 -21.42
C ASP A 750 -23.89 35.05 -20.74
N LYS A 751 -24.66 35.97 -21.33
CA LYS A 751 -25.92 36.43 -20.78
C LYS A 751 -27.01 35.37 -20.89
N SER A 752 -26.91 34.40 -21.81
CA SER A 752 -27.96 33.38 -21.99
C SER A 752 -27.99 32.36 -20.84
N ILE A 753 -26.88 32.19 -20.11
CA ILE A 753 -26.79 31.29 -18.94
C ILE A 753 -27.05 32.01 -17.59
N GLY A 754 -27.40 33.30 -17.62
CA GLY A 754 -27.80 34.09 -16.45
C GLY A 754 -26.71 34.38 -15.40
N LYS A 755 -25.47 33.88 -15.58
CA LYS A 755 -24.38 34.01 -14.60
C LYS A 755 -23.94 35.46 -14.42
N LYS A 756 -24.01 35.97 -13.18
CA LYS A 756 -23.62 37.34 -12.88
C LYS A 756 -22.11 37.49 -12.78
N CYS A 757 -21.61 38.68 -13.12
CA CYS A 757 -20.23 39.06 -12.86
C CYS A 757 -19.93 39.02 -11.36
N GLN A 758 -18.92 38.27 -10.98
CA GLN A 758 -18.34 38.35 -9.64
C GLN A 758 -17.50 39.62 -9.54
N ASN A 759 -17.41 40.21 -8.34
CA ASN A 759 -16.50 41.33 -8.08
C ASN A 759 -15.05 40.82 -8.09
N GLN A 760 -14.43 40.82 -9.28
CA GLN A 760 -13.03 40.43 -9.51
C GLN A 760 -12.03 41.49 -9.03
N THR A 761 -12.33 42.16 -7.91
CA THR A 761 -11.42 43.09 -7.26
C THR A 761 -10.20 42.31 -6.75
N LYS A 762 -8.99 42.73 -7.13
CA LYS A 762 -7.74 42.21 -6.58
C LYS A 762 -7.71 42.52 -5.08
N ASN A 763 -8.02 41.53 -4.23
CA ASN A 763 -8.15 41.74 -2.80
C ASN A 763 -6.77 41.70 -2.13
N THR A 764 -6.04 42.81 -2.23
CA THR A 764 -4.63 42.94 -1.84
C THR A 764 -4.37 42.71 -0.35
N SER A 765 -5.40 42.65 0.51
CA SER A 765 -5.27 42.26 1.92
C SER A 765 -4.92 40.78 2.13
N ASN A 766 -5.20 39.91 1.15
CA ASN A 766 -5.14 38.46 1.31
C ASN A 766 -4.10 37.76 0.41
N GLY A 767 -3.33 38.51 -0.39
CA GLY A 767 -2.33 37.95 -1.31
C GLY A 767 -2.94 37.07 -2.41
N THR A 768 -4.03 37.55 -3.04
CA THR A 768 -4.76 36.80 -4.08
C THR A 768 -4.98 37.61 -5.36
N VAL A 769 -4.91 36.91 -6.49
CA VAL A 769 -5.23 37.39 -7.84
C VAL A 769 -6.26 36.50 -8.51
N TRP A 770 -7.11 37.11 -9.32
CA TRP A 770 -7.98 36.39 -10.25
C TRP A 770 -7.19 36.07 -11.52
N LYS A 771 -7.11 34.79 -11.89
CA LYS A 771 -6.45 34.33 -13.13
C LYS A 771 -7.30 33.31 -13.88
N SER A 772 -7.08 33.25 -15.19
CA SER A 772 -7.78 32.32 -16.07
C SER A 772 -7.15 30.92 -15.99
N ILE A 773 -7.97 29.88 -16.05
CA ILE A 773 -7.52 28.47 -16.09
C ILE A 773 -7.07 28.01 -17.49
N THR A 774 -6.97 28.91 -18.48
CA THR A 774 -6.47 28.61 -19.83
C THR A 774 -5.04 28.03 -19.85
N ALA A 775 -4.72 27.27 -20.90
CA ALA A 775 -3.41 26.66 -21.12
C ALA A 775 -2.33 27.64 -21.56
N SER A 776 -2.70 28.62 -22.38
CA SER A 776 -1.79 29.60 -22.95
C SER A 776 -1.80 30.90 -22.13
N ARG A 777 -0.63 31.53 -21.98
CA ARG A 777 -0.50 32.94 -21.54
C ARG A 777 -0.61 33.89 -22.73
N ASN A 778 -0.21 33.44 -23.91
CA ASN A 778 -0.42 34.17 -25.16
C ASN A 778 -1.91 34.12 -25.58
N ASN A 779 -2.49 35.27 -25.91
CA ASN A 779 -3.92 35.43 -26.24
C ASN A 779 -4.37 34.72 -27.53
N ASN A 780 -3.54 33.90 -28.18
CA ASN A 780 -3.43 34.03 -29.64
C ASN A 780 -4.22 32.99 -30.45
N VAL A 781 -4.68 31.91 -29.81
CA VAL A 781 -5.69 31.01 -30.39
C VAL A 781 -7.09 31.56 -30.13
N TYR A 782 -7.43 31.78 -28.85
CA TYR A 782 -8.81 31.98 -28.41
C TYR A 782 -9.18 33.45 -28.14
N SER A 783 -8.20 34.33 -27.87
CA SER A 783 -8.27 35.81 -27.70
C SER A 783 -9.23 36.44 -26.69
N SER A 784 -10.21 35.69 -26.20
CA SER A 784 -11.30 36.21 -25.37
C SER A 784 -11.63 35.34 -24.13
N PRO A 785 -11.49 33.99 -24.09
CA PRO A 785 -11.83 33.24 -22.88
C PRO A 785 -10.88 33.47 -21.69
N SER A 786 -9.75 34.14 -21.88
CA SER A 786 -8.92 34.65 -20.77
C SER A 786 -9.69 35.65 -19.89
N ASP A 787 -10.54 36.49 -20.51
CA ASP A 787 -11.36 37.50 -19.84
C ASP A 787 -12.81 36.99 -19.58
N PHE A 788 -13.13 35.74 -19.93
CA PHE A 788 -14.45 35.16 -19.72
C PHE A 788 -14.62 34.75 -18.25
N VAL A 789 -15.56 35.40 -17.55
CA VAL A 789 -15.77 35.30 -16.09
C VAL A 789 -15.83 33.86 -15.55
N PRO A 790 -16.52 32.89 -16.20
CA PRO A 790 -16.53 31.49 -15.76
C PRO A 790 -15.17 30.76 -15.75
N LEU A 791 -14.11 31.34 -16.32
CA LEU A 791 -12.76 30.78 -16.34
C LEU A 791 -11.80 31.47 -15.38
N LEU A 792 -12.23 32.58 -14.75
CA LEU A 792 -11.44 33.39 -13.83
C LEU A 792 -11.67 32.93 -12.39
N PHE A 793 -10.61 32.46 -11.73
CA PHE A 793 -10.65 31.93 -10.36
C PHE A 793 -9.62 32.62 -9.45
N PRO A 794 -9.89 32.70 -8.13
CA PRO A 794 -8.94 33.26 -7.18
C PRO A 794 -7.81 32.27 -6.90
N MET A 795 -6.59 32.70 -7.13
CA MET A 795 -5.34 32.00 -6.83
C MET A 795 -4.52 32.84 -5.84
N PHE A 796 -3.75 32.19 -4.97
CA PHE A 796 -2.76 32.91 -4.18
C PHE A 796 -1.59 33.38 -5.07
N ASP A 797 -1.03 34.54 -4.77
CA ASP A 797 -0.02 35.20 -5.62
C ASP A 797 1.18 34.27 -5.93
N PHE A 798 1.68 33.53 -4.93
CA PHE A 798 2.73 32.50 -5.10
C PHE A 798 2.35 31.43 -6.13
N PHE A 799 1.18 30.79 -5.97
CA PHE A 799 0.72 29.74 -6.88
C PHE A 799 0.48 30.29 -8.30
N ALA A 800 -0.12 31.48 -8.37
CA ALA A 800 -0.54 32.15 -9.60
C ALA A 800 0.64 32.59 -10.48
N ASP A 801 1.67 33.22 -9.91
CA ASP A 801 2.83 33.74 -10.64
C ASP A 801 4.01 32.75 -10.69
N GLY A 802 4.04 31.76 -9.80
CA GLY A 802 5.00 30.64 -9.81
C GLY A 802 4.45 29.39 -10.53
N PRO A 803 4.11 28.29 -9.81
CA PRO A 803 3.75 26.99 -10.40
C PRO A 803 2.73 27.02 -11.54
N PHE A 804 1.61 27.75 -11.39
CA PHE A 804 0.57 27.78 -12.43
C PHE A 804 1.05 28.49 -13.71
N THR A 805 1.81 29.57 -13.54
CA THR A 805 2.46 30.30 -14.65
C THR A 805 3.49 29.43 -15.37
N TYR A 806 4.28 28.64 -14.64
CA TYR A 806 5.21 27.70 -15.23
C TYR A 806 4.51 26.61 -16.03
N LEU A 807 3.40 26.05 -15.51
CA LEU A 807 2.59 25.05 -16.20
C LEU A 807 2.03 25.56 -17.55
N GLN A 808 1.61 26.83 -17.61
CA GLN A 808 1.18 27.44 -18.88
C GLN A 808 2.34 27.51 -19.88
N ASN A 809 3.50 28.05 -19.47
CA ASN A 809 4.69 28.11 -20.32
C ASN A 809 5.16 26.70 -20.79
N LEU A 810 5.08 25.70 -19.91
CA LEU A 810 5.39 24.31 -20.21
C LEU A 810 4.44 23.75 -21.28
N THR A 811 3.15 24.05 -21.17
CA THR A 811 2.13 23.64 -22.15
C THR A 811 2.38 24.31 -23.52
N GLU A 812 2.70 25.61 -23.56
CA GLU A 812 3.09 26.29 -24.82
C GLU A 812 4.35 25.66 -25.44
N ASN A 813 5.35 25.29 -24.63
CA ASN A 813 6.56 24.62 -25.12
C ASN A 813 6.26 23.21 -25.67
N TYR A 814 5.40 22.43 -25.01
CA TYR A 814 4.98 21.11 -25.48
C TYR A 814 4.18 21.19 -26.79
N VAL A 815 3.32 22.19 -26.99
CA VAL A 815 2.64 22.39 -28.28
C VAL A 815 3.64 22.68 -29.40
N ARG A 816 4.67 23.51 -29.14
CA ARG A 816 5.72 23.81 -30.12
C ARG A 816 6.63 22.61 -30.43
N LEU A 817 6.89 21.76 -29.43
CA LEU A 817 7.76 20.58 -29.56
C LEU A 817 7.05 19.39 -30.22
N PHE A 818 5.78 19.16 -29.89
CA PHE A 818 5.01 17.98 -30.28
C PHE A 818 3.94 18.26 -31.33
N GLY A 819 3.89 19.46 -31.91
CA GLY A 819 2.92 19.87 -32.93
C GLY A 819 1.51 20.12 -32.40
N ARG A 820 1.01 19.26 -31.49
CA ARG A 820 -0.32 19.35 -30.89
C ARG A 820 -0.39 18.75 -29.49
N ILE A 821 -1.10 19.44 -28.59
CA ILE A 821 -1.45 18.98 -27.23
C ILE A 821 -2.95 19.21 -27.02
N VAL A 822 -3.61 18.29 -26.32
CA VAL A 822 -4.90 18.56 -25.70
C VAL A 822 -4.71 18.76 -24.20
N SER A 823 -5.38 19.78 -23.66
CA SER A 823 -5.30 20.20 -22.26
C SER A 823 -6.70 20.14 -21.64
N LEU A 824 -6.80 19.60 -20.43
CA LEU A 824 -7.96 19.75 -19.56
C LEU A 824 -7.51 20.38 -18.24
N THR A 825 -7.91 21.62 -17.97
CA THR A 825 -7.67 22.31 -16.69
C THR A 825 -8.93 22.33 -15.86
N GLY A 826 -8.83 22.28 -14.54
CA GLY A 826 -10.00 22.56 -13.72
C GLY A 826 -9.74 22.83 -12.24
N THR A 827 -10.83 23.10 -11.53
CA THR A 827 -10.87 23.40 -10.10
C THR A 827 -11.26 22.19 -9.27
N ILE A 828 -10.67 22.07 -8.08
CA ILE A 828 -10.97 21.04 -7.08
C ILE A 828 -11.31 21.71 -5.75
N ILE A 829 -12.30 21.18 -5.05
CA ILE A 829 -12.68 21.56 -3.70
C ILE A 829 -12.68 20.29 -2.84
N ASP A 830 -11.67 20.21 -2.00
CA ASP A 830 -11.34 19.12 -1.09
C ASP A 830 -10.85 19.82 0.19
N GLU A 831 -11.80 20.14 1.07
CA GLU A 831 -11.60 20.88 2.33
C GLU A 831 -11.34 19.96 3.54
N ASP A 832 -11.71 18.67 3.47
CA ASP A 832 -11.49 17.67 4.53
C ASP A 832 -10.25 16.79 4.34
N PHE A 833 -9.58 16.90 3.19
CA PHE A 833 -8.35 16.21 2.80
C PHE A 833 -8.51 14.71 2.55
N ASP A 834 -9.74 14.20 2.37
CA ASP A 834 -10.01 12.77 2.23
C ASP A 834 -9.69 12.16 0.84
N GLY A 835 -9.43 13.01 -0.16
CA GLY A 835 -9.11 12.60 -1.54
C GLY A 835 -10.32 12.50 -2.48
N ILE A 836 -11.52 12.85 -2.01
CA ILE A 836 -12.77 12.90 -2.77
C ILE A 836 -13.27 14.36 -2.79
N GLY A 837 -13.89 14.79 -3.90
CA GLY A 837 -14.38 16.17 -3.99
C GLY A 837 -15.64 16.43 -3.14
N ASP A 838 -15.63 17.55 -2.41
CA ASP A 838 -16.67 17.91 -1.43
C ASP A 838 -18.08 18.06 -2.03
N GLN A 839 -18.18 18.29 -3.34
CA GLN A 839 -19.41 18.71 -4.01
C GLN A 839 -20.62 17.81 -3.71
N ARG A 840 -20.43 16.49 -3.57
CA ARG A 840 -21.53 15.56 -3.27
C ARG A 840 -21.91 15.52 -1.79
N GLN A 841 -20.98 15.84 -0.88
CA GLN A 841 -21.32 16.06 0.52
C GLN A 841 -22.19 17.33 0.65
N LYS A 842 -21.75 18.42 0.01
CA LYS A 842 -22.39 19.74 0.11
C LYS A 842 -23.77 19.77 -0.57
N GLN A 843 -23.94 19.12 -1.73
CA GLN A 843 -25.26 18.94 -2.37
C GLN A 843 -26.27 18.13 -1.56
N ARG A 844 -25.82 17.18 -0.72
CA ARG A 844 -26.69 16.43 0.20
C ARG A 844 -27.10 17.28 1.41
N ASN A 845 -26.19 18.10 1.92
CA ASN A 845 -26.34 18.87 3.16
C ASN A 845 -26.98 20.25 2.94
N LYS A 846 -28.15 20.30 2.28
CA LYS A 846 -28.90 21.52 1.93
C LYS A 846 -29.21 22.49 3.09
N ASN A 847 -29.09 22.05 4.35
CA ASN A 847 -29.39 22.85 5.53
C ASN A 847 -28.20 23.67 6.08
N LYS A 848 -26.98 23.52 5.51
CA LYS A 848 -25.85 24.42 5.81
C LYS A 848 -25.73 25.51 4.73
N SER A 849 -26.51 26.58 4.88
CA SER A 849 -26.37 27.81 4.10
C SER A 849 -25.07 28.53 4.48
N VAL A 850 -23.97 28.22 3.79
CA VAL A 850 -22.69 28.93 3.91
C VAL A 850 -22.73 30.22 3.06
N GLY A 851 -22.03 31.26 3.51
CA GLY A 851 -22.16 32.62 2.98
C GLY A 851 -21.83 32.80 1.50
N ASN A 852 -22.41 33.85 0.92
CA ASN A 852 -22.42 34.16 -0.51
C ASN A 852 -21.05 34.68 -1.02
N SER A 853 -20.06 33.79 -1.06
CA SER A 853 -18.70 34.06 -1.57
C SER A 853 -18.26 32.94 -2.50
N SER A 854 -17.67 33.30 -3.64
CA SER A 854 -17.04 32.33 -4.54
C SER A 854 -15.87 31.68 -3.82
N LYS A 855 -16.02 30.43 -3.39
CA LYS A 855 -15.00 29.74 -2.61
C LYS A 855 -13.74 29.54 -3.42
N MET A 856 -12.61 29.73 -2.76
CA MET A 856 -11.30 29.54 -3.34
C MET A 856 -11.05 28.05 -3.59
N PRO A 857 -10.72 27.61 -4.82
CA PRO A 857 -10.38 26.22 -5.10
C PRO A 857 -9.21 25.78 -4.21
N THR A 858 -9.30 24.60 -3.58
CA THR A 858 -8.21 24.10 -2.74
C THR A 858 -7.04 23.62 -3.59
N HIS A 859 -7.33 23.09 -4.78
CA HIS A 859 -6.36 22.67 -5.78
C HIS A 859 -6.83 23.06 -7.19
N PHE A 860 -5.89 23.14 -8.13
CA PHE A 860 -6.16 23.14 -9.56
C PHE A 860 -5.54 21.91 -10.20
N PHE A 861 -6.23 21.28 -11.14
CA PHE A 861 -5.69 20.16 -11.91
C PHE A 861 -5.38 20.56 -13.34
N ARG A 862 -4.50 19.77 -13.96
CA ARG A 862 -4.25 19.77 -15.40
C ARG A 862 -4.02 18.35 -15.86
N ILE A 863 -4.69 17.95 -16.94
CA ILE A 863 -4.39 16.75 -17.72
C ILE A 863 -3.87 17.25 -19.08
N LEU A 864 -2.67 16.84 -19.47
CA LEU A 864 -2.12 17.04 -20.80
C LEU A 864 -2.10 15.69 -21.52
N PHE A 865 -2.55 15.64 -22.76
CA PHE A 865 -2.41 14.44 -23.59
C PHE A 865 -2.02 14.72 -25.04
N ARG A 866 -1.33 13.75 -25.65
CA ARG A 866 -0.94 13.77 -27.07
C ARG A 866 -0.89 12.37 -27.67
N CYS A 867 -0.73 12.33 -28.99
CA CYS A 867 -0.39 11.12 -29.74
C CYS A 867 1.11 11.10 -29.99
N GLU A 868 1.78 10.01 -29.61
CA GLU A 868 3.22 9.77 -29.76
C GLU A 868 3.64 9.75 -31.23
N ASP A 869 2.84 9.09 -32.08
CA ASP A 869 2.99 8.99 -33.52
C ASP A 869 2.49 10.23 -34.30
N ASP A 870 1.93 11.21 -33.58
CA ASP A 870 1.25 12.41 -34.06
C ASP A 870 0.11 12.13 -35.08
N LEU A 871 -0.43 10.90 -35.11
CA LEU A 871 -1.56 10.53 -35.94
C LEU A 871 -2.87 10.75 -35.18
N TRP A 872 -3.47 11.91 -35.34
CA TRP A 872 -4.78 12.23 -34.77
C TRP A 872 -5.93 11.65 -35.60
N HIS A 873 -7.00 11.24 -34.92
CA HIS A 873 -8.26 10.83 -35.57
C HIS A 873 -9.01 12.04 -36.15
N LEU A 874 -9.87 11.81 -37.15
CA LEU A 874 -10.60 12.88 -37.87
C LEU A 874 -11.55 13.70 -36.98
N ASN A 875 -11.92 13.20 -35.79
CA ASN A 875 -12.69 13.99 -34.82
C ASN A 875 -11.85 15.06 -34.09
N GLY A 876 -10.52 15.04 -34.26
CA GLY A 876 -9.61 15.99 -33.64
C GLY A 876 -9.45 15.87 -32.13
N ILE A 877 -10.09 14.88 -31.49
CA ILE A 877 -10.06 14.67 -30.03
C ILE A 877 -9.09 13.53 -29.67
N ASN A 878 -9.11 12.45 -30.47
CA ASN A 878 -8.48 11.18 -30.12
C ASN A 878 -7.23 10.91 -30.97
N CYS A 879 -6.36 10.02 -30.49
CA CYS A 879 -5.34 9.39 -31.34
C CYS A 879 -5.97 8.37 -32.29
N LYS A 880 -5.36 8.20 -33.47
CA LYS A 880 -5.76 7.22 -34.47
C LYS A 880 -5.54 5.79 -33.99
N TRP A 881 -4.46 5.58 -33.22
CA TRP A 881 -4.19 4.37 -32.46
C TRP A 881 -4.16 4.73 -30.98
N THR A 882 -4.89 4.00 -30.16
CA THR A 882 -5.08 4.36 -28.76
C THR A 882 -3.81 4.11 -27.93
N ASN A 883 -3.07 3.04 -28.19
CA ASN A 883 -1.76 2.79 -27.57
C ASN A 883 -0.68 3.86 -27.86
N ALA A 884 -0.87 4.73 -28.87
CA ALA A 884 0.00 5.90 -29.09
C ALA A 884 -0.35 7.10 -28.19
N THR A 885 -1.42 7.02 -27.40
CA THR A 885 -1.79 8.08 -26.45
C THR A 885 -0.77 8.16 -25.32
N ARG A 886 -0.39 9.37 -24.93
CA ARG A 886 0.40 9.66 -23.73
C ARG A 886 -0.31 10.73 -22.90
N VAL A 887 -0.32 10.53 -21.59
CA VAL A 887 -1.06 11.35 -20.63
C VAL A 887 -0.15 11.73 -19.46
N LEU A 888 -0.18 13.00 -19.09
CA LEU A 888 0.54 13.56 -17.95
C LEU A 888 -0.43 14.44 -17.15
N ALA A 889 -0.62 14.13 -15.87
CA ALA A 889 -1.62 14.78 -15.04
C ALA A 889 -1.05 15.31 -13.72
N PHE A 890 -1.65 16.39 -13.22
CA PHE A 890 -1.23 17.13 -12.03
C PHE A 890 -2.43 17.51 -11.17
N VAL A 891 -2.26 17.52 -9.85
CA VAL A 891 -3.20 18.10 -8.87
C VAL A 891 -2.40 19.03 -7.96
N LEU A 892 -2.41 20.32 -8.28
CA LEU A 892 -1.54 21.32 -7.65
C LEU A 892 -2.27 22.05 -6.51
N PRO A 893 -1.74 22.06 -5.27
CA PRO A 893 -2.31 22.84 -4.16
C PRO A 893 -2.30 24.36 -4.44
N ASN A 894 -3.41 25.03 -4.15
CA ASN A 894 -3.53 26.49 -4.23
C ASN A 894 -3.15 27.12 -2.87
N VAL A 895 -1.88 27.47 -2.68
CA VAL A 895 -1.32 27.87 -1.38
C VAL A 895 -0.61 29.22 -1.39
N GLN A 896 -0.64 29.93 -0.25
CA GLN A 896 0.01 31.24 -0.04
C GLN A 896 1.53 31.19 -0.15
N ARG A 897 2.11 30.08 0.28
CA ARG A 897 3.53 29.74 0.17
C ARG A 897 3.66 28.23 0.03
N ASP A 898 4.68 27.78 -0.68
CA ASP A 898 5.19 26.42 -0.55
C ASP A 898 6.14 26.36 0.65
N LEU A 899 5.99 25.36 1.53
CA LEU A 899 6.90 25.14 2.66
C LEU A 899 8.29 24.66 2.22
N ASN A 900 8.48 24.36 0.93
CA ASN A 900 9.65 23.66 0.42
C ASN A 900 10.52 24.50 -0.54
N CYS A 901 10.08 25.72 -0.89
CA CYS A 901 10.69 26.57 -1.92
C CYS A 901 11.07 25.79 -3.20
N LEU A 902 10.23 24.83 -3.62
CA LEU A 902 10.48 24.05 -4.82
C LEU A 902 10.52 24.99 -6.03
N ARG A 903 11.44 24.69 -6.95
CA ARG A 903 11.41 25.29 -8.28
C ARG A 903 10.11 24.86 -8.96
N ALA A 904 9.55 25.68 -9.85
CA ALA A 904 8.20 25.45 -10.36
C ALA A 904 8.03 24.13 -11.13
N ASP A 905 9.10 23.65 -11.79
CA ASP A 905 9.18 22.30 -12.36
C ASP A 905 9.09 21.21 -11.27
N GLU A 906 9.86 21.36 -10.21
CA GLU A 906 9.90 20.41 -9.08
C GLU A 906 8.58 20.39 -8.29
N TYR A 907 7.90 21.53 -8.14
CA TYR A 907 6.57 21.65 -7.53
C TYR A 907 5.51 20.88 -8.34
N LEU A 908 5.53 21.01 -9.67
CA LEU A 908 4.69 20.23 -10.57
C LEU A 908 5.04 18.72 -10.48
N LEU A 909 6.33 18.37 -10.48
CA LEU A 909 6.77 16.99 -10.43
C LEU A 909 6.38 16.29 -9.11
N VAL A 910 6.45 16.96 -7.96
CA VAL A 910 5.97 16.41 -6.67
C VAL A 910 4.45 16.14 -6.73
N ASN A 911 3.72 17.04 -7.38
CA ASN A 911 2.26 17.06 -7.48
C ASN A 911 1.70 16.48 -8.80
N THR A 912 2.46 15.61 -9.48
CA THR A 912 1.89 14.70 -10.49
C THR A 912 0.77 13.86 -9.85
N ALA A 913 -0.21 13.44 -10.62
CA ALA A 913 -1.33 12.60 -10.15
C ALA A 913 -1.78 11.64 -11.24
N ARG A 914 -2.57 10.63 -10.88
CA ARG A 914 -3.33 9.82 -11.85
C ARG A 914 -4.50 10.63 -12.35
N VAL A 915 -4.95 10.38 -13.59
CA VAL A 915 -6.26 10.91 -14.03
C VAL A 915 -7.39 10.40 -13.12
N ARG A 916 -7.28 9.16 -12.60
CA ARG A 916 -8.22 8.60 -11.62
C ARG A 916 -8.28 9.39 -10.30
N ASP A 917 -7.19 10.02 -9.88
CA ASP A 917 -7.21 10.88 -8.68
C ASP A 917 -8.03 12.15 -8.94
N ILE A 918 -7.93 12.72 -10.16
CA ILE A 918 -8.75 13.85 -10.60
C ILE A 918 -10.22 13.45 -10.72
N GLU A 919 -10.54 12.23 -11.19
CA GLU A 919 -11.93 11.73 -11.23
C GLU A 919 -12.55 11.66 -9.83
N LEU A 920 -11.79 11.24 -8.81
CA LEU A 920 -12.24 11.18 -7.41
C LEU A 920 -12.45 12.59 -6.83
N LEU A 921 -11.52 13.51 -7.11
CA LEU A 921 -11.56 14.90 -6.64
C LEU A 921 -12.61 15.79 -7.34
N THR A 922 -13.28 15.29 -8.39
CA THR A 922 -14.25 16.08 -9.19
C THR A 922 -15.59 15.39 -9.47
N ASP A 923 -15.73 14.08 -9.27
CA ASP A 923 -16.83 13.25 -9.80
C ASP A 923 -17.02 13.39 -11.35
N VAL A 924 -16.01 13.86 -12.09
CA VAL A 924 -16.00 13.92 -13.56
C VAL A 924 -15.14 12.78 -14.10
N GLN A 925 -15.68 11.98 -15.01
CA GLN A 925 -14.95 10.88 -15.65
C GLN A 925 -14.38 11.31 -17.01
N PHE A 926 -13.13 10.91 -17.27
CA PHE A 926 -12.39 11.25 -18.49
C PHE A 926 -12.20 9.99 -19.36
N PHE A 927 -12.13 10.16 -20.69
CA PHE A 927 -11.92 9.07 -21.66
C PHE A 927 -12.96 7.92 -21.61
N ALA A 928 -14.16 8.14 -21.05
CA ALA A 928 -15.15 7.08 -20.78
C ALA A 928 -15.82 6.45 -22.04
N GLU A 929 -15.57 7.02 -23.22
CA GLU A 929 -16.28 6.72 -24.46
C GLU A 929 -15.80 5.40 -25.12
N ARG A 930 -16.51 4.30 -24.84
CA ARG A 930 -16.19 2.95 -25.38
C ARG A 930 -16.18 2.83 -26.91
N MET A 931 -16.79 3.76 -27.64
CA MET A 931 -16.73 3.78 -29.12
C MET A 931 -15.38 4.24 -29.65
N TRP A 932 -14.59 4.93 -28.82
CA TRP A 932 -13.33 5.56 -29.19
C TRP A 932 -12.11 4.93 -28.52
N TYR A 933 -12.30 4.34 -27.33
CA TYR A 933 -11.22 3.86 -26.48
C TYR A 933 -11.48 2.43 -26.00
N PRO A 934 -10.61 1.45 -26.28
CA PRO A 934 -10.62 0.13 -25.65
C PRO A 934 -10.61 0.23 -24.12
N THR A 935 -11.28 -0.71 -23.44
CA THR A 935 -11.40 -0.63 -21.96
C THR A 935 -10.07 -0.80 -21.26
N GLU A 936 -9.14 -1.61 -21.80
CA GLU A 936 -7.78 -1.79 -21.27
C GLU A 936 -6.99 -0.46 -21.31
N ASP A 937 -6.95 0.20 -22.46
CA ASP A 937 -6.29 1.50 -22.63
C ASP A 937 -6.88 2.59 -21.72
N GLN A 938 -8.22 2.68 -21.63
CA GLN A 938 -8.91 3.62 -20.73
C GLN A 938 -8.45 3.44 -19.27
N LEU A 939 -8.32 2.20 -18.81
CA LEU A 939 -7.91 1.88 -17.45
C LEU A 939 -6.43 2.23 -17.23
N GLN A 940 -5.56 1.91 -18.18
CA GLN A 940 -4.13 2.27 -18.11
C GLN A 940 -3.92 3.79 -18.00
N TRP A 941 -4.52 4.61 -18.87
CA TRP A 941 -4.36 6.07 -18.79
C TRP A 941 -4.98 6.69 -17.54
N ARG A 942 -5.99 6.04 -16.97
CA ARG A 942 -6.60 6.47 -15.71
C ARG A 942 -5.74 6.14 -14.50
N THR A 943 -5.06 4.99 -14.49
CA THR A 943 -4.39 4.44 -13.29
C THR A 943 -2.88 4.59 -13.28
N ASN A 944 -2.23 4.77 -14.43
CA ASN A 944 -0.78 4.97 -14.51
C ASN A 944 -0.38 6.37 -13.99
N ILE A 945 0.84 6.47 -13.44
CA ILE A 945 1.50 7.71 -13.02
C ILE A 945 2.69 7.90 -13.95
N SER A 946 2.41 8.33 -15.19
CA SER A 946 3.43 8.56 -16.20
C SER A 946 4.10 9.93 -16.04
N THR A 947 5.43 9.94 -16.18
CA THR A 947 6.26 11.13 -16.40
C THR A 947 6.87 11.14 -17.81
N GLU A 948 6.36 10.35 -18.76
CA GLU A 948 6.95 10.24 -20.11
C GLU A 948 6.96 11.57 -20.88
N LEU A 949 5.94 12.42 -20.68
CA LEU A 949 5.88 13.76 -21.25
C LEU A 949 6.68 14.81 -20.46
N TRP A 950 7.38 14.43 -19.39
CA TRP A 950 8.11 15.36 -18.49
C TRP A 950 9.59 15.56 -18.86
N HIS A 951 10.16 14.67 -19.70
CA HIS A 951 11.59 14.57 -19.98
C HIS A 951 11.98 15.12 -21.36
#